data_AF-A0A956YJ28-F1
#
_entry.id   AF-A0A956YJ28-F1
#
_cell.length_a   1.000
_cell.length_b   1.000
_cell.length_c   1.000
_cell.angle_alpha   90.00
_cell.angle_beta   90.00
_cell.angle_gamma   90.00
#
_symmetry.space_group_name_H-M   'P 1'
#
loop_
_entity.id
_entity.type
_entity.pdbx_description
1 polymer ?
#
loop_
_entity_poly.entity_id
_entity_poly.type
_entity_poly.pdbx_seq_one_letter_code
_entity_poly.pdbx_strand_id
1 'polypeptide(L)'
;MEKTIADKDTRIRIGSIIHLENRLPKGGFLDTRGRIADKPVITKFHDPRVLGFVSTHESANRFEGSGSWQVWSAVGKGEGEPVVFGDKIYLLSMHSGAGYLDSFEWVRNLEPFKDFPVTIGVFTSSVPNRGGGQSGTWTVRSAAGKRTGEEVVADDAIYLENDYPGAGNLCAYGEELVTNHPMFQEYAGQLKFVFTGPSSHQEGGSDQWTITLSRLLESFYYVQHQWGDSSAPWHDGGVFKIGGRAGKTVVALKYASEDGGNKLSGTMTYKREGPIGFRATRVEQNIYSVETQWGGSFAAWHSDGNWRLGSRDVQRIVAMDVASKDDGHSLNGTITYSGEGPIRFQGVREAVTINDLGQLVEGSSRSDLLQGRTKKIEGVLDATYKLLSDSYLEISGTTINKAIQLGSAESEQSQDLFDDIDRDFQLKQLLNLYTLSQTLNSFLRKTLQELIKQSLEKHQLDRTLAPLHLIRSCFQHVAADHEIIQQATIQRRWNKHLDGRFYISEQALELLIMDKLAIKAIAPFQHLLSEDQDHLAVITYLSEKTHIHHLPYAKQFIVIGLSYDRVPPAASLFDGTTFIGKNFPASELMAIPHEIGHHVYQHGKLKDGKTFPQITEQFQDNPYYQWCEEIFSDLYGCIVAGPLSALSMQALLVSIDRQRVWKDDEEHPTPLLRVFILAEMLRVLHDLESTEKGSNEGNKRYRFSKVPKKLDEDWAAVLERWGYERLDKGHGRPRRIYLPDDTAVQLDKIVNVERVVQAVRPIIIEFATYLLNATKMDPSGPDSDDWLLTTIPWSQGDYDLSEPYNDEMVGMTSRSFARKKVARQILLSIKNDHDLSTSGEMHPEKRLLQYLAEWGDSGPTGSSGGTHAH
;
A
#
# COMPACT_ATOMS: atom_id res chain seq x y z
N MET A 1 -11.11 43.77 24.76
CA MET A 1 -11.66 42.56 25.41
C MET A 1 -12.94 42.16 24.67
N GLU A 2 -12.82 41.88 23.37
CA GLU A 2 -13.99 41.79 22.46
C GLU A 2 -13.64 40.96 21.20
N LYS A 3 -13.03 39.79 21.40
CA LYS A 3 -12.81 38.79 20.34
C LYS A 3 -13.04 37.38 20.89
N THR A 4 -14.25 37.13 21.38
CA THR A 4 -14.70 35.80 21.84
C THR A 4 -16.12 35.53 21.34
N ILE A 5 -16.35 35.64 20.04
CA ILE A 5 -17.66 35.33 19.40
C ILE A 5 -17.51 34.30 18.26
N ALA A 6 -16.32 33.72 18.02
CA ALA A 6 -16.14 32.70 16.98
C ALA A 6 -16.54 31.25 17.42
N ASP A 7 -16.79 31.01 18.71
CA ASP A 7 -16.95 29.65 19.30
C ASP A 7 -18.37 29.06 19.24
N LYS A 8 -19.33 29.73 18.59
CA LYS A 8 -20.76 29.33 18.62
C LYS A 8 -21.40 29.02 17.27
N ASP A 9 -20.66 29.07 16.16
CA ASP A 9 -21.29 28.83 14.86
C ASP A 9 -21.64 27.34 14.69
N THR A 10 -22.90 26.96 14.85
CA THR A 10 -23.36 25.57 14.62
C THR A 10 -23.87 25.37 13.19
N ARG A 11 -23.85 26.38 12.33
CA ARG A 11 -24.40 26.30 10.97
C ARG A 11 -23.59 25.34 10.10
N ILE A 12 -24.30 24.48 9.38
CA ILE A 12 -23.72 23.65 8.33
C ILE A 12 -23.56 24.51 7.08
N ARG A 13 -22.37 24.49 6.49
CA ARG A 13 -22.01 25.26 5.30
C ARG A 13 -21.46 24.35 4.22
N ILE A 14 -21.51 24.79 2.96
CA ILE A 14 -20.75 24.15 1.88
C ILE A 14 -19.26 24.15 2.26
N GLY A 15 -18.61 22.99 2.15
CA GLY A 15 -17.25 22.72 2.61
C GLY A 15 -17.15 22.17 4.04
N SER A 16 -18.24 22.18 4.82
CA SER A 16 -18.25 21.61 6.18
C SER A 16 -18.02 20.11 6.15
N ILE A 17 -17.24 19.62 7.11
CA ILE A 17 -17.13 18.19 7.38
C ILE A 17 -18.15 17.83 8.45
N ILE A 18 -18.98 16.84 8.14
CA ILE A 18 -20.11 16.40 8.96
C ILE A 18 -20.02 14.90 9.25
N HIS A 19 -20.76 14.51 10.27
CA HIS A 19 -21.08 13.13 10.62
C HIS A 19 -22.60 12.98 10.63
N LEU A 20 -23.06 11.81 10.21
CA LEU A 20 -24.48 11.48 10.15
C LEU A 20 -24.72 10.31 11.09
N GLU A 21 -25.44 10.54 12.19
CA GLU A 21 -25.77 9.50 13.17
C GLU A 21 -27.22 9.04 13.00
N ASN A 22 -27.41 7.74 12.77
CA ASN A 22 -28.74 7.13 12.73
C ASN A 22 -29.24 6.89 14.16
N ARG A 23 -30.47 7.35 14.46
CA ARG A 23 -31.03 7.32 15.82
C ARG A 23 -31.65 5.99 16.24
N LEU A 24 -31.53 4.91 15.45
CA LEU A 24 -32.00 3.59 15.88
C LEU A 24 -31.17 3.04 17.06
N PRO A 25 -31.73 2.11 17.85
CA PRO A 25 -30.93 1.20 18.65
C PRO A 25 -29.89 0.50 17.75
N LYS A 26 -28.60 0.65 18.10
CA LYS A 26 -27.48 0.23 17.24
C LYS A 26 -27.51 0.86 15.83
N GLY A 27 -27.99 2.09 15.73
CA GLY A 27 -28.05 2.86 14.50
C GLY A 27 -26.67 3.33 14.05
N GLY A 28 -25.91 3.99 14.93
CA GLY A 28 -24.53 4.39 14.70
C GLY A 28 -24.33 5.48 13.64
N PHE A 29 -23.07 5.80 13.35
CA PHE A 29 -22.64 6.79 12.36
C PHE A 29 -22.49 6.17 10.97
N LEU A 30 -22.89 6.91 9.93
CA LEU A 30 -22.68 6.56 8.53
C LEU A 30 -21.19 6.42 8.23
N ASP A 31 -20.75 5.23 7.87
CA ASP A 31 -19.36 4.82 7.77
C ASP A 31 -19.05 4.07 6.46
N THR A 32 -17.90 4.38 5.86
CA THR A 32 -17.35 3.66 4.71
C THR A 32 -16.46 2.50 5.14
N ARG A 33 -16.69 1.30 4.59
CA ARG A 33 -15.83 0.13 4.87
C ARG A 33 -15.73 -0.84 3.70
N GLY A 34 -14.50 -1.29 3.45
CA GLY A 34 -14.21 -2.38 2.51
C GLY A 34 -14.35 -1.95 1.05
N ARG A 35 -13.47 -2.46 0.18
CA ARG A 35 -13.59 -2.18 -1.26
C ARG A 35 -14.49 -3.22 -1.89
N ILE A 36 -15.29 -2.80 -2.87
CA ILE A 36 -16.10 -3.73 -3.65
C ILE A 36 -15.20 -4.70 -4.43
N ALA A 37 -14.03 -4.24 -4.89
CA ALA A 37 -13.03 -5.05 -5.57
C ALA A 37 -12.55 -6.25 -4.73
N ASP A 38 -12.59 -6.15 -3.40
CA ASP A 38 -12.17 -7.21 -2.49
C ASP A 38 -13.21 -8.35 -2.39
N LYS A 39 -14.34 -8.24 -3.10
CA LYS A 39 -15.46 -9.20 -3.06
C LYS A 39 -15.72 -9.81 -4.44
N PRO A 40 -15.00 -10.88 -4.84
CA PRO A 40 -15.10 -11.49 -6.18
C PRO A 40 -16.50 -11.97 -6.59
N VAL A 41 -17.39 -12.24 -5.64
CA VAL A 41 -18.79 -12.61 -5.94
C VAL A 41 -19.58 -11.41 -6.47
N ILE A 42 -19.16 -10.19 -6.07
CA ILE A 42 -19.79 -8.91 -6.40
C ILE A 42 -19.14 -8.28 -7.65
N THR A 43 -17.90 -8.64 -8.00
CA THR A 43 -17.16 -8.09 -9.16
C THR A 43 -17.75 -8.44 -10.54
N LYS A 44 -18.70 -9.37 -10.64
CA LYS A 44 -19.34 -9.72 -11.94
C LYS A 44 -20.13 -8.58 -12.61
N PHE A 45 -20.37 -7.48 -11.90
CA PHE A 45 -21.19 -6.35 -12.37
C PHE A 45 -20.40 -5.02 -12.39
N HIS A 46 -19.08 -5.09 -12.61
CA HIS A 46 -18.13 -3.97 -12.49
C HIS A 46 -18.54 -2.70 -13.24
N ASP A 47 -18.96 -1.69 -12.49
CA ASP A 47 -18.66 -0.30 -12.78
C ASP A 47 -17.43 0.09 -11.95
N PRO A 48 -16.25 0.33 -12.57
CA PRO A 48 -15.00 0.61 -11.86
C PRO A 48 -15.05 1.90 -11.03
N ARG A 49 -16.09 2.72 -11.23
CA ARG A 49 -16.32 3.93 -10.45
C ARG A 49 -16.94 3.64 -9.09
N VAL A 50 -17.46 2.44 -8.81
CA VAL A 50 -17.98 2.07 -7.48
C VAL A 50 -16.83 1.55 -6.63
N LEU A 51 -16.60 2.16 -5.46
CA LEU A 51 -15.36 1.98 -4.70
C LEU A 51 -15.55 1.14 -3.44
N GLY A 52 -16.42 1.54 -2.52
CA GLY A 52 -16.58 0.85 -1.23
C GLY A 52 -18.02 0.75 -0.74
N PHE A 53 -18.23 -0.11 0.26
CA PHE A 53 -19.53 -0.27 0.93
C PHE A 53 -19.76 0.85 1.94
N VAL A 54 -21.04 1.17 2.15
CA VAL A 54 -21.49 2.10 3.17
C VAL A 54 -22.39 1.35 4.16
N SER A 55 -22.12 1.55 5.43
CA SER A 55 -22.80 0.89 6.56
C SER A 55 -22.81 1.86 7.74
N THR A 56 -23.24 1.42 8.91
CA THR A 56 -23.13 2.21 10.13
C THR A 56 -22.20 1.60 11.16
N HIS A 57 -21.55 2.45 11.96
CA HIS A 57 -20.60 2.05 12.99
C HIS A 57 -20.88 2.78 14.31
N GLU A 58 -20.52 2.20 15.45
CA GLU A 58 -20.69 2.86 16.76
C GLU A 58 -19.82 4.12 16.92
N SER A 59 -18.63 4.10 16.30
CA SER A 59 -17.72 5.24 16.29
C SER A 59 -17.92 6.15 15.08
N ALA A 60 -17.85 7.47 15.29
CA ALA A 60 -18.00 8.48 14.26
C ALA A 60 -16.89 8.47 13.20
N ASN A 61 -15.74 7.87 13.52
CA ASN A 61 -14.62 7.63 12.62
C ASN A 61 -13.90 6.35 13.07
N ARG A 62 -14.41 5.17 12.69
CA ARG A 62 -13.72 3.91 12.96
C ARG A 62 -12.29 3.94 12.42
N PHE A 63 -12.15 4.38 11.17
CA PHE A 63 -10.87 4.70 10.56
C PHE A 63 -10.83 6.20 10.25
N GLU A 64 -9.64 6.70 9.96
CA GLU A 64 -9.48 8.12 9.69
C GLU A 64 -10.36 8.56 8.50
N GLY A 65 -11.35 9.42 8.81
CA GLY A 65 -12.31 9.95 7.86
C GLY A 65 -13.42 9.00 7.43
N SER A 66 -13.51 7.77 7.96
CA SER A 66 -14.45 6.75 7.49
C SER A 66 -15.92 7.11 7.72
N GLY A 67 -16.23 7.85 8.78
CA GLY A 67 -17.56 8.41 9.00
C GLY A 67 -17.67 9.92 8.80
N SER A 68 -16.63 10.54 8.24
CA SER A 68 -16.55 11.97 7.96
C SER A 68 -16.92 12.26 6.51
N TRP A 69 -17.85 13.19 6.31
CA TRP A 69 -18.36 13.54 4.99
C TRP A 69 -18.25 15.04 4.77
N GLN A 70 -17.54 15.48 3.72
CA GLN A 70 -17.53 16.87 3.33
C GLN A 70 -18.75 17.19 2.48
N VAL A 71 -19.45 18.26 2.84
CA VAL A 71 -20.64 18.73 2.13
C VAL A 71 -20.24 19.59 0.94
N TRP A 72 -20.65 19.17 -0.26
CA TRP A 72 -20.44 19.91 -1.51
C TRP A 72 -21.78 20.32 -2.10
N SER A 73 -21.84 21.46 -2.79
CA SER A 73 -23.07 21.87 -3.47
C SER A 73 -23.26 21.07 -4.75
N ALA A 74 -24.47 20.55 -4.98
CA ALA A 74 -24.86 19.95 -6.26
C ALA A 74 -25.46 20.96 -7.26
N VAL A 75 -25.68 22.21 -6.83
CA VAL A 75 -26.39 23.25 -7.61
C VAL A 75 -25.61 24.58 -7.68
N GLY A 76 -24.32 24.56 -7.36
CA GLY A 76 -23.42 25.69 -7.59
C GLY A 76 -23.35 26.76 -6.49
N LYS A 77 -23.76 26.45 -5.25
CA LYS A 77 -23.46 27.31 -4.09
C LYS A 77 -21.96 27.35 -3.82
N GLY A 78 -21.44 28.53 -3.45
CA GLY A 78 -20.04 28.74 -3.12
C GLY A 78 -19.63 28.13 -1.77
N GLU A 79 -18.32 27.90 -1.60
CA GLU A 79 -17.75 27.45 -0.33
C GLU A 79 -18.03 28.45 0.80
N GLY A 80 -18.43 27.94 1.98
CA GLY A 80 -18.80 28.75 3.14
C GLY A 80 -20.24 29.27 3.16
N GLU A 81 -21.01 29.13 2.08
CA GLU A 81 -22.44 29.44 2.09
C GLU A 81 -23.23 28.47 3.00
N PRO A 82 -24.27 28.95 3.70
CA PRO A 82 -25.08 28.08 4.56
C PRO A 82 -25.86 27.06 3.73
N VAL A 83 -25.89 25.83 4.24
CA VAL A 83 -26.80 24.79 3.77
C VAL A 83 -28.16 25.08 4.39
N VAL A 84 -29.21 25.08 3.56
CA VAL A 84 -30.60 25.25 3.98
C VAL A 84 -31.41 24.00 3.64
N PHE A 85 -32.50 23.76 4.36
CA PHE A 85 -33.42 22.67 4.02
C PHE A 85 -33.95 22.84 2.59
N GLY A 86 -33.90 21.78 1.80
CA GLY A 86 -34.21 21.75 0.37
C GLY A 86 -33.01 21.90 -0.56
N ASP A 87 -31.81 22.20 -0.04
CA ASP A 87 -30.60 22.19 -0.84
C ASP A 87 -30.25 20.77 -1.32
N LYS A 88 -29.64 20.73 -2.51
CA LYS A 88 -29.05 19.54 -3.09
C LYS A 88 -27.55 19.53 -2.86
N ILE A 89 -27.04 18.44 -2.31
CA ILE A 89 -25.64 18.28 -1.92
C ILE A 89 -25.04 16.98 -2.47
N TYR A 90 -23.72 17.01 -2.63
CA TYR A 90 -22.89 15.81 -2.67
C TYR A 90 -22.24 15.62 -1.30
N LEU A 91 -22.04 14.35 -0.91
CA LEU A 91 -21.29 14.00 0.29
C LEU A 91 -20.00 13.29 -0.15
N LEU A 92 -18.86 13.97 0.01
CA LEU A 92 -17.55 13.40 -0.28
C LEU A 92 -16.99 12.76 0.98
N SER A 93 -16.73 11.46 0.97
CA SER A 93 -16.08 10.79 2.10
C SER A 93 -14.66 11.30 2.28
N MET A 94 -14.27 11.56 3.53
CA MET A 94 -12.90 11.92 3.88
C MET A 94 -12.00 10.69 4.07
N HIS A 95 -12.54 9.48 3.87
CA HIS A 95 -11.76 8.26 3.83
C HIS A 95 -11.02 8.15 2.51
N SER A 96 -9.72 7.85 2.60
CA SER A 96 -8.85 7.82 1.42
C SER A 96 -9.36 6.82 0.39
N GLY A 97 -9.56 7.29 -0.84
CA GLY A 97 -10.02 6.46 -1.95
C GLY A 97 -11.48 6.00 -1.86
N ALA A 98 -12.30 6.53 -0.95
CA ALA A 98 -13.72 6.19 -0.88
C ALA A 98 -14.56 7.03 -1.87
N GLY A 99 -14.32 8.32 -2.01
CA GLY A 99 -15.06 9.17 -2.97
C GLY A 99 -16.46 9.60 -2.48
N TYR A 100 -17.40 9.81 -3.39
CA TYR A 100 -18.73 10.38 -3.13
C TYR A 100 -19.77 9.34 -2.71
N LEU A 101 -20.67 9.69 -1.78
CA LEU A 101 -21.84 8.88 -1.42
C LEU A 101 -22.80 8.78 -2.60
N ASP A 102 -23.13 7.56 -3.00
CA ASP A 102 -23.82 7.29 -4.26
C ASP A 102 -24.78 6.09 -4.12
N SER A 103 -25.88 6.10 -4.89
CA SER A 103 -26.89 5.04 -4.92
C SER A 103 -26.79 4.20 -6.19
N PHE A 104 -27.10 2.89 -6.12
CA PHE A 104 -27.00 2.01 -7.30
C PHE A 104 -27.96 0.80 -7.30
N GLU A 105 -28.56 0.50 -8.47
CA GLU A 105 -29.80 -0.30 -8.61
C GLU A 105 -29.64 -1.81 -8.86
N TRP A 106 -28.42 -2.33 -9.00
CA TRP A 106 -28.17 -3.75 -9.31
C TRP A 106 -28.09 -4.64 -8.06
N VAL A 107 -28.16 -4.07 -6.86
CA VAL A 107 -27.97 -4.79 -5.59
C VAL A 107 -28.98 -5.91 -5.40
N ARG A 108 -30.21 -5.76 -5.92
CA ARG A 108 -31.22 -6.83 -5.93
C ARG A 108 -30.80 -8.11 -6.69
N ASN A 109 -29.82 -8.02 -7.58
CA ASN A 109 -29.30 -9.16 -8.36
C ASN A 109 -28.13 -9.86 -7.66
N LEU A 110 -27.67 -9.34 -6.52
CA LEU A 110 -26.59 -9.91 -5.74
C LEU A 110 -27.14 -10.91 -4.74
N GLU A 111 -26.60 -12.13 -4.77
CA GLU A 111 -26.99 -13.22 -3.87
C GLU A 111 -27.04 -12.80 -2.39
N PRO A 112 -26.09 -12.02 -1.83
CA PRO A 112 -26.13 -11.55 -0.43
C PRO A 112 -27.31 -10.64 -0.08
N PHE A 113 -27.90 -9.98 -1.08
CA PHE A 113 -28.90 -8.93 -0.89
C PHE A 113 -30.27 -9.30 -1.46
N LYS A 114 -30.41 -10.48 -2.06
CA LYS A 114 -31.66 -10.96 -2.70
C LYS A 114 -32.85 -11.02 -1.75
N ASP A 115 -32.59 -11.30 -0.47
CA ASP A 115 -33.61 -11.48 0.57
C ASP A 115 -33.92 -10.16 1.30
N PHE A 116 -33.22 -9.07 0.98
CA PHE A 116 -33.50 -7.75 1.54
C PHE A 116 -34.59 -7.05 0.71
N PRO A 117 -35.58 -6.40 1.34
CA PRO A 117 -36.69 -5.73 0.64
C PRO A 117 -36.29 -4.39 -0.01
N VAL A 118 -35.01 -4.22 -0.34
CA VAL A 118 -34.41 -2.98 -0.83
C VAL A 118 -34.03 -3.12 -2.30
N THR A 119 -34.35 -2.10 -3.09
CA THR A 119 -34.16 -2.13 -4.55
C THR A 119 -32.84 -1.47 -4.98
N ILE A 120 -32.28 -0.56 -4.16
CA ILE A 120 -31.13 0.28 -4.50
C ILE A 120 -30.20 0.35 -3.27
N GLY A 121 -28.93 -0.04 -3.45
CA GLY A 121 -27.92 0.03 -2.39
C GLY A 121 -27.11 1.30 -2.41
N VAL A 122 -26.45 1.60 -1.28
CA VAL A 122 -25.64 2.80 -1.11
C VAL A 122 -24.17 2.41 -0.98
N PHE A 123 -23.35 3.08 -1.76
CA PHE A 123 -21.92 2.83 -1.90
C PHE A 123 -21.18 4.16 -1.99
N THR A 124 -19.87 4.08 -2.16
CA THR A 124 -19.07 5.24 -2.53
C THR A 124 -18.60 5.16 -3.99
N SER A 125 -18.30 6.32 -4.60
CA SER A 125 -17.91 6.41 -6.01
C SER A 125 -16.80 7.40 -6.31
N SER A 126 -15.97 7.13 -7.32
CA SER A 126 -14.94 8.07 -7.79
C SER A 126 -15.51 9.35 -8.42
N VAL A 127 -16.80 9.40 -8.74
CA VAL A 127 -17.49 10.54 -9.35
C VAL A 127 -18.78 10.88 -8.60
N PRO A 128 -19.23 12.15 -8.59
CA PRO A 128 -20.40 12.57 -7.82
C PRO A 128 -21.73 12.07 -8.38
N ASN A 129 -21.79 11.68 -9.65
CA ASN A 129 -22.95 11.00 -10.24
C ASN A 129 -22.50 9.98 -11.29
N ARG A 130 -23.18 8.83 -11.37
CA ARG A 130 -22.95 7.80 -12.40
C ARG A 130 -24.11 7.71 -13.41
N GLY A 131 -23.82 7.10 -14.56
CA GLY A 131 -24.83 6.56 -15.48
C GLY A 131 -25.81 7.53 -16.15
N GLY A 132 -25.50 8.83 -16.27
CA GLY A 132 -26.41 9.81 -16.88
C GLY A 132 -27.56 10.29 -15.98
N GLY A 133 -27.50 10.00 -14.67
CA GLY A 133 -28.50 10.38 -13.67
C GLY A 133 -27.93 11.16 -12.48
N GLN A 134 -28.74 11.34 -11.43
CA GLN A 134 -28.41 12.10 -10.21
C GLN A 134 -28.14 11.16 -9.00
N SER A 135 -27.42 10.05 -9.22
CA SER A 135 -27.24 8.96 -8.25
C SER A 135 -26.55 9.35 -6.94
N GLY A 136 -25.67 10.36 -6.97
CA GLY A 136 -24.99 10.86 -5.77
C GLY A 136 -25.53 12.20 -5.28
N THR A 137 -26.62 12.70 -5.87
CA THR A 137 -27.25 13.96 -5.45
C THR A 137 -28.26 13.69 -4.34
N TRP A 138 -28.09 14.36 -3.21
CA TRP A 138 -28.94 14.20 -2.03
C TRP A 138 -29.61 15.52 -1.66
N THR A 139 -30.93 15.52 -1.54
CA THR A 139 -31.72 16.66 -1.06
C THR A 139 -31.86 16.60 0.46
N VAL A 140 -31.44 17.66 1.16
CA VAL A 140 -31.52 17.74 2.63
C VAL A 140 -32.94 18.13 3.06
N ARG A 141 -33.65 17.24 3.76
CA ARG A 141 -35.00 17.51 4.29
C ARG A 141 -35.00 17.57 5.80
N SER A 142 -35.93 18.32 6.39
CA SER A 142 -36.08 18.38 7.84
C SER A 142 -36.95 17.24 8.35
N ALA A 143 -36.45 16.47 9.32
CA ALA A 143 -37.27 15.52 10.08
C ALA A 143 -38.08 16.18 11.20
N ALA A 144 -37.63 17.35 11.69
CA ALA A 144 -38.27 18.10 12.77
C ALA A 144 -39.29 19.17 12.29
N GLY A 145 -39.71 19.13 11.02
CA GLY A 145 -40.69 20.08 10.48
C GLY A 145 -40.22 21.52 10.21
N LYS A 146 -38.91 21.79 10.17
CA LYS A 146 -38.36 23.07 9.69
C LYS A 146 -38.71 23.31 8.22
N ARG A 147 -38.94 24.57 7.85
CA ARG A 147 -39.36 24.95 6.49
C ARG A 147 -38.19 24.93 5.51
N THR A 148 -38.48 24.63 4.25
CA THR A 148 -37.53 24.81 3.14
C THR A 148 -36.97 26.24 3.14
N GLY A 149 -35.65 26.37 3.01
CA GLY A 149 -34.92 27.64 3.08
C GLY A 149 -34.41 28.03 4.47
N GLU A 150 -34.84 27.35 5.54
CA GLU A 150 -34.23 27.55 6.87
C GLU A 150 -32.84 26.90 6.94
N GLU A 151 -31.90 27.53 7.65
CA GLU A 151 -30.52 27.03 7.79
C GLU A 151 -30.48 25.69 8.55
N VAL A 152 -29.67 24.77 8.03
CA VAL A 152 -29.32 23.52 8.70
C VAL A 152 -28.22 23.81 9.71
N VAL A 153 -28.43 23.38 10.96
CA VAL A 153 -27.45 23.51 12.03
C VAL A 153 -27.08 22.14 12.59
N ALA A 154 -25.93 22.04 13.26
CA ALA A 154 -25.53 20.83 13.97
C ALA A 154 -26.61 20.41 14.98
N ASP A 155 -26.75 19.09 15.16
CA ASP A 155 -27.78 18.38 15.93
C ASP A 155 -29.19 18.40 15.31
N ASP A 156 -29.39 19.00 14.14
CA ASP A 156 -30.66 18.88 13.42
C ASP A 156 -30.93 17.43 13.01
N ALA A 157 -32.19 17.03 13.11
CA ALA A 157 -32.68 15.78 12.56
C ALA A 157 -33.07 15.99 11.09
N ILE A 158 -32.46 15.21 10.19
CA ILE A 158 -32.61 15.35 8.74
C ILE A 158 -33.00 14.03 8.08
N TYR A 159 -33.58 14.13 6.89
CA TYR A 159 -33.59 13.06 5.89
C TYR A 159 -32.68 13.46 4.72
N LEU A 160 -32.03 12.47 4.12
CA LEU A 160 -31.30 12.64 2.86
C LEU A 160 -32.05 11.90 1.76
N GLU A 161 -32.80 12.65 0.96
CA GLU A 161 -33.57 12.12 -0.17
C GLU A 161 -32.66 12.04 -1.40
N ASN A 162 -32.48 10.86 -1.98
CA ASN A 162 -31.65 10.67 -3.17
C ASN A 162 -32.45 11.03 -4.42
N ASP A 163 -31.86 11.83 -5.31
CA ASP A 163 -32.51 12.28 -6.53
C ASP A 163 -32.57 11.21 -7.64
N TYR A 164 -31.98 10.02 -7.42
CA TYR A 164 -32.13 8.90 -8.35
C TYR A 164 -33.57 8.38 -8.39
N PRO A 165 -34.16 8.16 -9.58
CA PRO A 165 -35.53 7.70 -9.70
C PRO A 165 -35.82 6.44 -8.89
N GLY A 166 -36.76 6.53 -7.95
CA GLY A 166 -37.19 5.40 -7.11
C GLY A 166 -36.27 5.06 -5.94
N ALA A 167 -35.19 5.81 -5.70
CA ALA A 167 -34.29 5.60 -4.56
C ALA A 167 -34.93 5.98 -3.22
N GLY A 168 -35.54 7.16 -3.11
CA GLY A 168 -36.13 7.64 -1.86
C GLY A 168 -35.07 8.09 -0.85
N ASN A 169 -35.28 7.85 0.45
CA ASN A 169 -34.41 8.33 1.52
C ASN A 169 -33.24 7.39 1.82
N LEU A 170 -32.13 7.93 2.31
CA LEU A 170 -31.02 7.18 2.91
C LEU A 170 -31.48 6.49 4.20
N CYS A 171 -31.48 5.16 4.21
CA CYS A 171 -32.00 4.35 5.32
C CYS A 171 -30.92 3.42 5.87
N ALA A 172 -30.76 3.38 7.19
CA ALA A 172 -30.06 2.26 7.84
C ALA A 172 -31.06 1.11 8.04
N TYR A 173 -30.76 -0.07 7.48
CA TYR A 173 -31.64 -1.23 7.47
C TYR A 173 -30.98 -2.45 8.12
N GLY A 174 -31.76 -3.22 8.88
CA GLY A 174 -31.38 -4.51 9.42
C GLY A 174 -31.71 -4.66 10.91
N GLU A 175 -32.50 -5.68 11.27
CA GLU A 175 -32.53 -6.21 12.65
C GLU A 175 -31.22 -6.94 13.00
N GLU A 176 -30.45 -7.31 11.97
CA GLU A 176 -29.21 -8.08 12.06
C GLU A 176 -27.96 -7.25 11.72
N LEU A 177 -26.83 -7.59 12.35
CA LEU A 177 -25.56 -6.92 12.12
C LEU A 177 -25.02 -7.24 10.72
N VAL A 178 -24.33 -6.29 10.08
CA VAL A 178 -23.57 -6.52 8.81
C VAL A 178 -22.72 -7.80 8.91
N THR A 179 -22.14 -8.04 10.09
CA THR A 179 -21.28 -9.19 10.39
C THR A 179 -21.97 -10.55 10.36
N ASN A 180 -23.30 -10.61 10.39
CA ASN A 180 -24.02 -11.88 10.40
C ASN A 180 -23.95 -12.59 9.04
N HIS A 181 -23.83 -11.84 7.95
CA HIS A 181 -23.71 -12.42 6.63
C HIS A 181 -22.27 -12.91 6.39
N PRO A 182 -22.04 -14.17 5.97
CA PRO A 182 -20.70 -14.75 5.81
C PRO A 182 -19.73 -13.93 4.95
N MET A 183 -20.25 -13.22 3.95
CA MET A 183 -19.44 -12.37 3.05
C MET A 183 -18.83 -11.14 3.73
N PHE A 184 -19.35 -10.73 4.89
CA PHE A 184 -19.00 -9.49 5.58
C PHE A 184 -18.58 -9.74 7.03
N GLN A 185 -18.25 -10.98 7.39
CA GLN A 185 -17.82 -11.35 8.74
C GLN A 185 -16.54 -10.64 9.16
N GLU A 186 -15.66 -10.31 8.21
CA GLU A 186 -14.44 -9.51 8.46
C GLU A 186 -14.73 -8.02 8.75
N TYR A 187 -15.99 -7.59 8.64
CA TYR A 187 -16.42 -6.23 8.95
C TYR A 187 -16.84 -6.03 10.42
N ALA A 188 -16.05 -6.59 11.35
CA ALA A 188 -16.26 -6.49 12.79
C ALA A 188 -16.52 -5.04 13.28
N GLY A 189 -17.53 -4.86 14.12
CA GLY A 189 -17.95 -3.56 14.66
C GLY A 189 -19.01 -2.82 13.83
N GLN A 190 -19.25 -3.23 12.57
CA GLN A 190 -20.35 -2.64 11.80
C GLN A 190 -21.70 -3.07 12.33
N LEU A 191 -22.60 -2.09 12.41
CA LEU A 191 -23.94 -2.25 12.94
C LEU A 191 -24.91 -2.59 11.81
N LYS A 192 -25.29 -1.64 10.96
CA LYS A 192 -26.34 -1.85 9.95
C LYS A 192 -25.83 -1.57 8.54
N PHE A 193 -26.43 -2.22 7.54
CA PHE A 193 -26.24 -1.81 6.15
C PHE A 193 -27.03 -0.54 5.84
N VAL A 194 -26.58 0.22 4.85
CA VAL A 194 -27.25 1.44 4.40
C VAL A 194 -27.72 1.29 2.96
N PHE A 195 -28.99 1.62 2.74
CA PHE A 195 -29.67 1.51 1.45
C PHE A 195 -30.48 2.79 1.18
N THR A 196 -31.16 2.85 0.04
CA THR A 196 -32.21 3.84 -0.19
C THR A 196 -33.60 3.19 -0.18
N GLY A 197 -34.62 3.86 0.36
CA GLY A 197 -35.99 3.32 0.39
C GLY A 197 -37.09 4.38 0.25
N PRO A 198 -38.26 4.01 -0.32
CA PRO A 198 -39.36 4.94 -0.59
C PRO A 198 -40.20 5.34 0.63
N SER A 199 -39.96 4.79 1.83
CA SER A 199 -40.74 5.12 3.03
C SER A 199 -39.95 5.06 4.35
N SER A 200 -40.30 5.97 5.27
CA SER A 200 -39.76 6.17 6.62
C SER A 200 -40.18 5.09 7.65
N HIS A 201 -40.85 4.02 7.21
CA HIS A 201 -41.59 3.09 8.08
C HIS A 201 -41.47 1.62 7.67
N GLN A 202 -40.31 1.18 7.19
CA GLN A 202 -40.02 -0.26 7.17
C GLN A 202 -39.74 -0.74 8.60
N GLU A 203 -40.38 -1.83 9.04
CA GLU A 203 -40.14 -2.42 10.36
C GLU A 203 -38.63 -2.65 10.56
N GLY A 204 -38.07 -2.06 11.63
CA GLY A 204 -36.65 -2.22 12.01
C GLY A 204 -35.64 -1.24 11.36
N GLY A 205 -36.08 -0.35 10.46
CA GLY A 205 -35.24 0.65 9.78
C GLY A 205 -35.48 2.11 10.21
N SER A 206 -34.56 3.02 9.87
CA SER A 206 -34.70 4.47 10.08
C SER A 206 -33.99 5.24 8.99
N ASP A 207 -34.70 6.22 8.45
CA ASP A 207 -34.21 7.20 7.49
C ASP A 207 -33.81 8.53 8.14
N GLN A 208 -34.01 8.66 9.46
CA GLN A 208 -33.66 9.87 10.21
C GLN A 208 -32.21 9.85 10.68
N TRP A 209 -31.48 10.90 10.32
CA TRP A 209 -30.08 11.12 10.68
C TRP A 209 -29.93 12.40 11.49
N THR A 210 -29.03 12.39 12.47
CA THR A 210 -28.57 13.61 13.14
C THR A 210 -27.33 14.09 12.44
N ILE A 211 -27.34 15.34 11.97
CA ILE A 211 -26.17 15.96 11.33
C ILE A 211 -25.31 16.67 12.37
N THR A 212 -24.04 16.31 12.46
CA THR A 212 -23.10 16.89 13.45
C THR A 212 -21.86 17.40 12.74
N LEU A 213 -21.38 18.59 13.09
CA LEU A 213 -20.10 19.09 12.59
C LEU A 213 -18.94 18.30 13.20
N SER A 214 -17.93 17.93 12.40
CA SER A 214 -16.77 17.18 12.90
C SER A 214 -16.04 17.89 14.03
N ARG A 215 -15.99 19.23 14.04
CA ARG A 215 -15.39 20.01 15.14
C ARG A 215 -16.12 19.90 16.49
N LEU A 216 -17.37 19.40 16.48
CA LEU A 216 -18.15 19.14 17.68
C LEU A 216 -18.01 17.70 18.17
N LEU A 217 -17.26 16.85 17.46
CA LEU A 217 -16.94 15.49 17.92
C LEU A 217 -16.05 15.47 19.16
N GLU A 218 -15.33 16.56 19.46
CA GLU A 218 -14.53 16.64 20.71
C GLU A 218 -15.37 16.50 21.98
N SER A 219 -16.70 16.62 21.88
CA SER A 219 -17.62 16.39 22.98
C SER A 219 -18.06 14.93 23.10
N PHE A 220 -17.67 14.02 22.19
CA PHE A 220 -18.10 12.62 22.20
C PHE A 220 -17.07 11.74 22.93
N TYR A 221 -17.56 10.90 23.84
CA TYR A 221 -16.76 10.01 24.66
C TYR A 221 -17.25 8.57 24.52
N TYR A 222 -16.33 7.66 24.21
CA TYR A 222 -16.57 6.23 24.38
C TYR A 222 -16.42 5.91 25.87
N VAL A 223 -17.49 5.41 26.48
CA VAL A 223 -17.59 5.20 27.92
C VAL A 223 -17.44 3.73 28.24
N GLN A 224 -16.74 3.44 29.33
CA GLN A 224 -16.72 2.14 29.98
C GLN A 224 -17.14 2.27 31.45
N HIS A 225 -17.79 1.22 31.95
CA HIS A 225 -18.20 1.10 33.35
C HIS A 225 -17.50 -0.08 34.04
N GLN A 226 -17.16 0.08 35.31
CA GLN A 226 -16.69 -1.01 36.17
C GLN A 226 -17.57 -1.06 37.42
N TRP A 227 -18.20 -2.20 37.68
CA TRP A 227 -18.99 -2.48 38.87
C TRP A 227 -18.41 -3.67 39.64
N GLY A 228 -18.46 -3.62 40.97
CA GLY A 228 -17.76 -4.55 41.84
C GLY A 228 -16.49 -3.93 42.43
N ASP A 229 -15.51 -4.77 42.78
CA ASP A 229 -14.22 -4.29 43.27
C ASP A 229 -13.34 -3.74 42.15
N SER A 230 -12.16 -3.22 42.51
CA SER A 230 -11.24 -2.60 41.54
C SER A 230 -10.64 -3.57 40.52
N SER A 231 -10.79 -4.88 40.71
CA SER A 231 -10.28 -5.93 39.81
C SER A 231 -11.33 -6.43 38.81
N ALA A 232 -12.59 -6.01 38.94
CA ALA A 232 -13.66 -6.37 38.01
C ALA A 232 -13.35 -5.88 36.57
N PRO A 233 -13.79 -6.60 35.53
CA PRO A 233 -13.58 -6.15 34.16
C PRO A 233 -14.32 -4.82 33.87
N TRP A 234 -13.81 -4.08 32.90
CA TRP A 234 -14.52 -2.93 32.32
C TRP A 234 -15.50 -3.42 31.27
N HIS A 235 -16.69 -2.81 31.26
CA HIS A 235 -17.76 -3.13 30.34
C HIS A 235 -18.12 -1.91 29.51
N ASP A 236 -18.59 -2.14 28.28
CA ASP A 236 -19.06 -1.06 27.41
C ASP A 236 -20.18 -0.26 28.08
N GLY A 237 -19.99 1.06 28.10
CA GLY A 237 -20.90 2.05 28.62
C GLY A 237 -21.56 2.89 27.52
N GLY A 238 -21.28 2.63 26.25
CA GLY A 238 -21.81 3.34 25.09
C GLY A 238 -21.15 4.70 24.84
N VAL A 239 -21.75 5.50 23.95
CA VAL A 239 -21.20 6.79 23.54
C VAL A 239 -21.99 7.94 24.18
N PHE A 240 -21.28 8.83 24.86
CA PHE A 240 -21.85 10.01 25.52
C PHE A 240 -21.43 11.27 24.76
N LYS A 241 -22.28 12.29 24.73
CA LYS A 241 -21.93 13.64 24.27
C LYS A 241 -21.92 14.56 25.49
N ILE A 242 -20.73 14.96 25.92
CA ILE A 242 -20.43 15.76 27.11
C ILE A 242 -19.72 17.04 26.68
N GLY A 243 -20.48 18.12 26.50
CA GLY A 243 -19.99 19.40 26.02
C GLY A 243 -20.78 19.93 24.81
N GLY A 244 -20.97 21.24 24.76
CA GLY A 244 -21.65 21.94 23.65
C GLY A 244 -20.77 22.95 22.90
N ARG A 245 -19.49 23.10 23.28
CA ARG A 245 -18.60 24.15 22.77
C ARG A 245 -17.49 23.55 21.91
N ALA A 246 -17.37 24.01 20.66
CA ALA A 246 -16.26 23.61 19.80
C ALA A 246 -14.92 24.08 20.39
N GLY A 247 -13.88 23.24 20.35
CA GLY A 247 -12.54 23.59 20.82
C GLY A 247 -12.39 23.79 22.34
N LYS A 248 -13.46 23.54 23.11
CA LYS A 248 -13.48 23.64 24.57
C LYS A 248 -14.08 22.39 25.16
N THR A 249 -13.21 21.50 25.62
CA THR A 249 -13.58 20.23 26.26
C THR A 249 -14.02 20.42 27.71
N VAL A 250 -14.87 19.51 28.19
CA VAL A 250 -15.24 19.43 29.60
C VAL A 250 -14.10 18.76 30.37
N VAL A 251 -13.64 19.40 31.45
CA VAL A 251 -12.57 18.87 32.32
C VAL A 251 -13.09 18.45 33.70
N ALA A 252 -14.30 18.86 34.08
CA ALA A 252 -14.99 18.33 35.25
C ALA A 252 -16.51 18.44 35.06
N LEU A 253 -17.25 17.43 35.51
CA LEU A 253 -18.71 17.42 35.52
C LEU A 253 -19.19 16.69 36.77
N LYS A 254 -20.00 17.40 37.57
CA LYS A 254 -20.60 16.85 38.77
C LYS A 254 -22.07 17.25 38.85
N TYR A 255 -22.96 16.27 38.83
CA TYR A 255 -24.39 16.51 38.99
C TYR A 255 -25.09 15.38 39.74
N ALA A 256 -26.28 15.70 40.25
CA ALA A 256 -27.22 14.74 40.79
C ALA A 256 -28.64 15.04 40.27
N SER A 257 -29.54 14.08 40.48
CA SER A 257 -30.95 14.17 40.14
C SER A 257 -31.80 13.73 41.34
N GLU A 258 -32.82 14.52 41.64
CA GLU A 258 -33.79 14.22 42.70
C GLU A 258 -35.09 13.60 42.15
N ASP A 259 -35.26 13.59 40.82
CA ASP A 259 -36.50 13.19 40.15
C ASP A 259 -36.33 11.98 39.22
N GLY A 260 -35.36 11.12 39.53
CA GLY A 260 -35.10 9.88 38.80
C GLY A 260 -34.48 10.11 37.41
N GLY A 261 -33.70 11.19 37.25
CA GLY A 261 -32.95 11.49 36.04
C GLY A 261 -33.72 12.31 35.00
N ASN A 262 -34.86 12.94 35.36
CA ASN A 262 -35.55 13.85 34.44
C ASN A 262 -34.89 15.24 34.41
N LYS A 263 -34.45 15.71 35.58
CA LYS A 263 -33.65 16.92 35.75
C LYS A 263 -32.35 16.60 36.45
N LEU A 264 -31.27 17.14 35.91
CA LEU A 264 -29.94 17.05 36.46
C LEU A 264 -29.51 18.45 36.91
N SER A 265 -28.85 18.56 38.05
CA SER A 265 -28.35 19.85 38.57
C SER A 265 -27.01 19.66 39.26
N GLY A 266 -26.11 20.63 39.07
CA GLY A 266 -24.77 20.58 39.64
C GLY A 266 -23.84 21.63 39.05
N THR A 267 -22.59 21.25 38.85
CA THR A 267 -21.53 22.11 38.31
C THR A 267 -20.74 21.40 37.22
N MET A 268 -20.15 22.19 36.33
CA MET A 268 -19.22 21.70 35.33
C MET A 268 -18.07 22.68 35.13
N THR A 269 -16.99 22.24 34.48
CA THR A 269 -15.84 23.09 34.15
C THR A 269 -15.38 22.77 32.73
N TYR A 270 -15.28 23.81 31.90
CA TYR A 270 -14.61 23.73 30.59
C TYR A 270 -13.10 23.97 30.74
N LYS A 271 -12.31 23.43 29.81
CA LYS A 271 -10.86 23.66 29.73
C LYS A 271 -10.53 25.15 29.87
N ARG A 272 -9.63 25.48 30.80
CA ARG A 272 -9.17 26.85 31.12
C ARG A 272 -10.26 27.80 31.67
N GLU A 273 -11.40 27.28 32.13
CA GLU A 273 -12.44 28.05 32.82
C GLU A 273 -12.52 27.65 34.31
N GLY A 274 -13.20 28.47 35.13
CA GLY A 274 -13.60 28.08 36.48
C GLY A 274 -14.91 27.28 36.48
N PRO A 275 -15.32 26.69 37.61
CA PRO A 275 -16.60 25.99 37.71
C PRO A 275 -17.79 26.90 37.40
N ILE A 276 -18.71 26.41 36.58
CA ILE A 276 -19.96 27.06 36.20
C ILE A 276 -21.15 26.19 36.63
N GLY A 277 -22.30 26.82 36.87
CA GLY A 277 -23.54 26.09 37.15
C GLY A 277 -23.96 25.25 35.95
N PHE A 278 -24.48 24.06 36.22
CA PHE A 278 -24.97 23.10 35.23
C PHE A 278 -26.40 22.69 35.60
N ARG A 279 -27.31 22.74 34.64
CA ARG A 279 -28.61 22.08 34.73
C ARG A 279 -28.97 21.46 33.40
N ALA A 280 -29.69 20.36 33.44
CA ALA A 280 -30.10 19.66 32.25
C ALA A 280 -31.53 19.13 32.41
N THR A 281 -32.36 19.29 31.38
CA THR A 281 -33.71 18.75 31.34
C THR A 281 -33.79 17.71 30.24
N ARG A 282 -34.26 16.52 30.57
CA ARG A 282 -34.41 15.44 29.60
C ARG A 282 -35.44 15.83 28.53
N VAL A 283 -35.08 15.64 27.26
CA VAL A 283 -35.95 15.88 26.11
C VAL A 283 -36.28 14.58 25.37
N GLU A 284 -35.35 13.64 25.30
CA GLU A 284 -35.53 12.31 24.70
C GLU A 284 -34.80 11.25 25.54
N GLN A 285 -34.75 10.00 25.06
CA GLN A 285 -33.99 8.92 25.71
C GLN A 285 -32.50 9.27 25.78
N ASN A 286 -31.97 9.40 27.00
CA ASN A 286 -30.60 9.83 27.30
C ASN A 286 -30.18 11.20 26.73
N ILE A 287 -31.08 11.95 26.07
CA ILE A 287 -30.79 13.30 25.55
C ILE A 287 -31.34 14.36 26.50
N TYR A 288 -30.48 15.32 26.84
CA TYR A 288 -30.79 16.41 27.75
C TYR A 288 -30.50 17.75 27.08
N SER A 289 -31.45 18.69 27.19
CA SER A 289 -31.22 20.10 26.90
C SER A 289 -30.46 20.71 28.09
N VAL A 290 -29.24 21.18 27.84
CA VAL A 290 -28.31 21.67 28.87
C VAL A 290 -28.28 23.19 28.89
N GLU A 291 -28.23 23.74 30.09
CA GLU A 291 -27.99 25.16 30.33
C GLU A 291 -26.85 25.33 31.34
N THR A 292 -26.05 26.38 31.16
CA THR A 292 -24.93 26.74 32.04
C THR A 292 -25.09 28.15 32.60
N GLN A 293 -24.52 28.39 33.79
CA GLN A 293 -24.56 29.67 34.49
C GLN A 293 -23.15 30.08 34.93
N TRP A 294 -22.67 31.24 34.46
CA TRP A 294 -21.38 31.82 34.86
C TRP A 294 -21.58 33.25 35.39
N GLY A 295 -20.69 33.72 36.27
CA GLY A 295 -20.78 35.06 36.87
C GLY A 295 -21.56 35.12 38.20
N GLY A 296 -21.80 33.98 38.84
CA GLY A 296 -22.46 33.87 40.15
C GLY A 296 -23.91 33.40 40.05
N SER A 297 -24.52 33.12 41.21
CA SER A 297 -25.86 32.50 41.32
C SER A 297 -27.00 33.38 40.79
N PHE A 298 -26.79 34.69 40.66
CA PHE A 298 -27.77 35.65 40.13
C PHE A 298 -27.65 35.89 38.62
N ALA A 299 -26.66 35.29 37.94
CA ALA A 299 -26.49 35.44 36.50
C ALA A 299 -27.58 34.68 35.72
N ALA A 300 -27.79 35.08 34.46
CA ALA A 300 -28.71 34.37 33.57
C ALA A 300 -28.19 32.96 33.24
N TRP A 301 -29.13 32.04 32.97
CA TRP A 301 -28.82 30.73 32.40
C TRP A 301 -28.73 30.83 30.88
N HIS A 302 -27.81 30.08 30.30
CA HIS A 302 -27.55 30.11 28.86
C HIS A 302 -27.53 28.69 28.32
N SER A 303 -28.17 28.45 27.17
CA SER A 303 -28.16 27.13 26.52
C SER A 303 -26.73 26.72 26.14
N ASP A 304 -26.42 25.45 26.37
CA ASP A 304 -25.17 24.78 26.01
C ASP A 304 -25.42 23.54 25.13
N GLY A 305 -26.56 23.54 24.42
CA GLY A 305 -26.96 22.52 23.45
C GLY A 305 -27.56 21.25 24.06
N ASN A 306 -27.73 20.24 23.21
CA ASN A 306 -28.23 18.93 23.59
C ASN A 306 -27.05 17.97 23.86
N TRP A 307 -27.07 17.33 25.01
CA TRP A 307 -26.07 16.37 25.47
C TRP A 307 -26.67 14.98 25.52
N ARG A 308 -25.85 13.95 25.27
CA ARG A 308 -26.23 12.54 25.47
C ARG A 308 -25.55 12.03 26.73
N LEU A 309 -26.34 11.76 27.75
CA LEU A 309 -25.90 11.29 29.05
C LEU A 309 -26.62 9.97 29.33
N GLY A 310 -25.90 8.87 29.13
CA GLY A 310 -26.42 7.51 29.33
C GLY A 310 -26.54 6.75 28.01
N SER A 311 -26.54 5.43 28.13
CA SER A 311 -26.69 4.49 27.00
C SER A 311 -27.73 3.40 27.25
N ARG A 312 -28.27 3.30 28.47
CA ARG A 312 -29.28 2.30 28.82
C ARG A 312 -30.66 2.74 28.36
N ASP A 313 -31.48 1.79 27.94
CA ASP A 313 -32.78 2.12 27.34
C ASP A 313 -33.80 2.62 28.37
N VAL A 314 -33.97 1.87 29.45
CA VAL A 314 -35.04 2.11 30.44
C VAL A 314 -34.55 2.74 31.73
N GLN A 315 -33.23 2.76 31.94
CA GLN A 315 -32.63 3.12 33.22
C GLN A 315 -31.75 4.36 33.06
N ARG A 316 -32.10 5.41 33.79
CA ARG A 316 -31.55 6.76 33.61
C ARG A 316 -30.39 7.02 34.56
N ILE A 317 -29.52 7.97 34.20
CA ILE A 317 -28.48 8.46 35.11
C ILE A 317 -29.11 9.38 36.16
N VAL A 318 -28.75 9.18 37.41
CA VAL A 318 -29.17 10.02 38.54
C VAL A 318 -28.02 10.75 39.21
N ALA A 319 -26.77 10.36 38.97
CA ALA A 319 -25.59 11.12 39.40
C ALA A 319 -24.38 10.84 38.51
N MET A 320 -23.49 11.82 38.42
CA MET A 320 -22.16 11.69 37.81
C MET A 320 -21.19 12.60 38.53
N ASP A 321 -19.97 12.14 38.77
CA ASP A 321 -18.86 12.92 39.31
C ASP A 321 -17.58 12.47 38.60
N VAL A 322 -17.19 13.23 37.58
CA VAL A 322 -16.06 12.90 36.69
C VAL A 322 -15.14 14.10 36.51
N ALA A 323 -13.86 13.82 36.35
CA ALA A 323 -12.85 14.83 36.08
C ALA A 323 -11.80 14.31 35.08
N SER A 324 -11.16 15.25 34.40
CA SER A 324 -10.05 15.02 33.48
C SER A 324 -8.76 15.57 34.07
N LYS A 325 -7.66 14.88 33.81
CA LYS A 325 -6.29 15.34 34.10
C LYS A 325 -5.50 15.71 32.84
N ASP A 326 -6.10 15.50 31.68
CA ASP A 326 -5.52 15.58 30.35
C ASP A 326 -6.38 16.48 29.46
N ASP A 327 -6.79 17.64 29.98
CA ASP A 327 -7.49 18.66 29.20
C ASP A 327 -8.76 18.16 28.48
N GLY A 328 -9.45 17.18 29.07
CA GLY A 328 -10.69 16.59 28.57
C GLY A 328 -10.50 15.47 27.55
N HIS A 329 -9.27 14.99 27.33
CA HIS A 329 -9.03 13.81 26.49
C HIS A 329 -9.60 12.53 27.11
N SER A 330 -9.54 12.40 28.44
CA SER A 330 -10.22 11.37 29.21
C SER A 330 -10.96 11.96 30.42
N LEU A 331 -12.09 11.35 30.76
CA LEU A 331 -12.89 11.66 31.94
C LEU A 331 -12.96 10.41 32.82
N ASN A 332 -12.58 10.55 34.08
CA ASN A 332 -12.57 9.45 35.04
C ASN A 332 -13.36 9.83 36.29
N GLY A 333 -14.07 8.87 36.88
CA GLY A 333 -14.83 9.12 38.10
C GLY A 333 -15.91 8.07 38.35
N THR A 334 -17.10 8.54 38.73
CA THR A 334 -18.25 7.67 39.00
C THR A 334 -19.51 8.15 38.31
N ILE A 335 -20.40 7.21 38.08
CA ILE A 335 -21.74 7.40 37.53
C ILE A 335 -22.71 6.53 38.32
N THR A 336 -23.95 6.99 38.49
CA THR A 336 -25.01 6.24 39.18
C THR A 336 -26.24 6.19 38.32
N TYR A 337 -26.72 4.99 38.01
CA TYR A 337 -28.00 4.77 37.36
C TYR A 337 -29.13 4.67 38.40
N SER A 338 -30.36 5.02 38.01
CA SER A 338 -31.53 4.99 38.90
C SER A 338 -31.73 3.59 39.49
N GLY A 339 -31.81 3.52 40.82
CA GLY A 339 -31.96 2.25 41.56
C GLY A 339 -30.66 1.49 41.83
N GLU A 340 -29.49 2.04 41.48
CA GLU A 340 -28.17 1.42 41.69
C GLU A 340 -27.29 2.24 42.64
N GLY A 341 -26.21 1.60 43.12
CA GLY A 341 -25.09 2.30 43.75
C GLY A 341 -24.15 2.90 42.69
N PRO A 342 -23.21 3.78 43.10
CA PRO A 342 -22.22 4.33 42.18
C PRO A 342 -21.34 3.24 41.57
N ILE A 343 -21.14 3.31 40.25
CA ILE A 343 -20.20 2.48 39.49
C ILE A 343 -19.10 3.38 38.93
N ARG A 344 -17.93 2.80 38.65
CA ARG A 344 -16.81 3.56 38.09
C ARG A 344 -17.08 3.89 36.63
N PHE A 345 -16.63 5.07 36.23
CA PHE A 345 -16.76 5.63 34.90
C PHE A 345 -15.38 5.96 34.35
N GLN A 346 -15.13 5.56 33.11
CA GLN A 346 -14.03 6.05 32.30
C GLN A 346 -14.56 6.38 30.91
N GLY A 347 -14.33 7.60 30.45
CA GLY A 347 -14.66 8.05 29.10
C GLY A 347 -13.40 8.48 28.37
N VAL A 348 -13.20 8.05 27.13
CA VAL A 348 -12.12 8.51 26.27
C VAL A 348 -12.72 9.21 25.07
N ARG A 349 -12.23 10.41 24.77
CA ARG A 349 -12.73 11.25 23.68
C ARG A 349 -12.56 10.55 22.33
N GLU A 350 -13.56 10.64 21.47
CA GLU A 350 -13.40 10.25 20.06
C GLU A 350 -12.39 11.19 19.38
N ALA A 351 -11.39 10.63 18.69
CA ALA A 351 -10.29 11.42 18.15
C ALA A 351 -10.78 12.39 17.06
N VAL A 352 -10.63 13.69 17.32
CA VAL A 352 -10.62 14.74 16.29
C VAL A 352 -9.17 14.93 15.86
N THR A 353 -8.78 14.35 14.72
CA THR A 353 -7.46 14.57 14.13
C THR A 353 -7.48 15.78 13.21
N ILE A 354 -7.39 16.99 13.76
CA ILE A 354 -6.70 18.14 13.12
C ILE A 354 -6.08 19.00 14.25
N ASN A 355 -4.74 18.93 14.36
CA ASN A 355 -3.87 19.78 15.20
C ASN A 355 -3.96 19.62 16.73
N ASP A 356 -3.17 18.71 17.31
CA ASP A 356 -2.43 18.93 18.57
C ASP A 356 -1.67 17.63 18.92
N LEU A 357 -0.36 17.56 18.67
CA LEU A 357 0.48 16.52 19.27
C LEU A 357 1.90 17.03 19.51
N GLY A 358 2.11 17.50 20.73
CA GLY A 358 3.38 17.44 21.43
C GLY A 358 3.09 17.03 22.87
N GLN A 359 2.98 15.73 23.14
CA GLN A 359 3.46 15.02 24.36
C GLN A 359 2.82 13.63 24.57
N LEU A 360 3.70 12.63 24.77
CA LEU A 360 3.61 11.36 25.57
C LEU A 360 2.55 10.32 25.14
N VAL A 361 2.88 9.14 24.59
CA VAL A 361 3.61 7.97 25.15
C VAL A 361 2.95 7.39 26.41
N GLU A 362 2.05 6.41 26.23
CA GLU A 362 2.11 5.02 26.72
C GLU A 362 0.69 4.39 26.70
N GLY A 363 0.54 3.25 26.04
CA GLY A 363 -0.61 2.35 26.23
C GLY A 363 -1.78 2.48 25.26
N SER A 364 -1.65 2.01 24.01
CA SER A 364 -2.78 1.46 23.24
C SER A 364 -2.30 0.52 22.11
N SER A 365 -3.21 -0.35 21.65
CA SER A 365 -2.91 -1.62 20.99
C SER A 365 -2.17 -1.52 19.64
N ARG A 366 -1.42 -2.58 19.34
CA ARG A 366 -0.43 -2.73 18.23
C ARG A 366 -0.98 -2.59 16.80
N SER A 367 -2.29 -2.49 16.60
CA SER A 367 -2.96 -2.49 15.28
C SER A 367 -3.26 -1.08 14.74
N ASP A 368 -3.63 -0.14 15.61
CA ASP A 368 -4.30 1.10 15.17
C ASP A 368 -3.32 2.26 14.86
N LEU A 369 -2.03 2.04 15.10
CA LEU A 369 -1.00 3.09 15.03
C LEU A 369 -0.36 3.28 13.65
N LEU A 370 -0.67 2.44 12.66
CA LEU A 370 -0.01 2.47 11.34
C LEU A 370 -0.82 3.20 10.25
N GLN A 371 -2.15 3.33 10.38
CA GLN A 371 -2.98 3.85 9.28
C GLN A 371 -3.16 5.38 9.27
N GLY A 372 -3.06 6.05 10.42
CA GLY A 372 -3.32 7.51 10.53
C GLY A 372 -2.10 8.42 10.32
N ARG A 373 -0.92 7.88 10.02
CA ARG A 373 0.31 8.68 9.92
C ARG A 373 0.67 9.06 8.47
N THR A 374 0.20 8.36 7.45
CA THR A 374 0.67 8.55 6.06
C THR A 374 0.16 9.79 5.31
N LYS A 375 -0.62 10.70 5.93
CA LYS A 375 -1.20 11.88 5.22
C LYS A 375 -0.25 13.07 5.02
N LYS A 376 0.96 13.01 5.57
CA LYS A 376 2.07 13.89 5.25
C LYS A 376 3.32 13.05 5.08
N ILE A 377 4.29 13.54 4.31
CA ILE A 377 5.54 12.80 4.09
C ILE A 377 6.25 12.49 5.42
N GLU A 378 6.08 13.34 6.44
CA GLU A 378 6.57 13.11 7.80
C GLU A 378 5.96 11.89 8.48
N GLY A 379 4.69 11.59 8.25
CA GLY A 379 4.09 10.43 8.89
C GLY A 379 4.18 9.15 8.05
N VAL A 380 4.45 9.24 6.73
CA VAL A 380 5.01 8.13 5.95
C VAL A 380 6.40 7.76 6.51
N LEU A 381 7.26 8.76 6.75
CA LEU A 381 8.55 8.59 7.41
C LEU A 381 8.43 7.93 8.79
N ASP A 382 7.55 8.43 9.66
CA ASP A 382 7.34 7.88 11.01
C ASP A 382 6.84 6.43 10.96
N ALA A 383 5.95 6.10 10.01
CA ALA A 383 5.47 4.74 9.80
C ALA A 383 6.61 3.81 9.38
N THR A 384 7.46 4.24 8.44
CA THR A 384 8.66 3.49 8.02
C THR A 384 9.61 3.23 9.19
N TYR A 385 9.95 4.26 9.98
CA TYR A 385 10.85 4.10 11.12
C TYR A 385 10.29 3.18 12.20
N LYS A 386 9.02 3.34 12.53
CA LYS A 386 8.36 2.50 13.51
C LYS A 386 8.36 1.04 13.07
N LEU A 387 7.95 0.78 11.84
CA LEU A 387 7.87 -0.57 11.28
C LEU A 387 9.24 -1.26 11.26
N LEU A 388 10.29 -0.54 10.85
CA LEU A 388 11.67 -1.04 10.89
C LEU A 388 12.14 -1.34 12.31
N SER A 389 11.88 -0.43 13.25
CA SER A 389 12.24 -0.62 14.66
C SER A 389 11.51 -1.82 15.28
N ASP A 390 10.21 -1.97 14.99
CA ASP A 390 9.39 -3.06 15.51
C ASP A 390 9.85 -4.41 14.92
N SER A 391 10.09 -4.47 13.61
CA SER A 391 10.56 -5.68 12.93
C SER A 391 11.95 -6.08 13.40
N TYR A 392 12.86 -5.12 13.57
CA TYR A 392 14.20 -5.38 14.11
C TYR A 392 14.13 -5.88 15.56
N LEU A 393 13.27 -5.30 16.40
CA LEU A 393 13.06 -5.74 17.78
C LEU A 393 12.50 -7.16 17.85
N GLU A 394 11.59 -7.53 16.96
CA GLU A 394 11.02 -8.88 16.90
C GLU A 394 12.07 -9.95 16.60
N ILE A 395 13.02 -9.67 15.70
CA ILE A 395 14.07 -10.63 15.32
C ILE A 395 15.27 -10.59 16.28
N SER A 396 15.71 -9.40 16.69
CA SER A 396 16.93 -9.24 17.48
C SER A 396 16.70 -9.32 19.00
N GLY A 397 15.47 -9.08 19.47
CA GLY A 397 15.17 -8.87 20.88
C GLY A 397 15.71 -7.53 21.44
N THR A 398 16.28 -6.66 20.60
CA THR A 398 16.80 -5.34 20.98
C THR A 398 16.32 -4.24 20.04
N THR A 399 16.33 -2.98 20.46
CA THR A 399 15.93 -1.88 19.58
C THR A 399 17.03 -1.58 18.56
N ILE A 400 16.63 -1.11 17.37
CA ILE A 400 17.56 -0.76 16.29
C ILE A 400 18.58 0.30 16.73
N ASN A 401 18.14 1.28 17.52
CA ASN A 401 19.02 2.33 18.08
C ASN A 401 20.08 1.75 19.02
N LYS A 402 19.71 0.75 19.83
CA LYS A 402 20.64 0.09 20.74
C LYS A 402 21.65 -0.78 19.97
N ALA A 403 21.22 -1.45 18.90
CA ALA A 403 22.11 -2.22 18.04
C ALA A 403 23.14 -1.35 17.30
N ILE A 404 22.70 -0.19 16.78
CA ILE A 404 23.59 0.79 16.12
C ILE A 404 24.62 1.35 17.11
N GLN A 405 24.21 1.68 18.34
CA GLN A 405 25.12 2.21 19.37
C GLN A 405 26.14 1.20 19.88
N LEU A 406 25.79 -0.10 19.90
CA LEU A 406 26.67 -1.17 20.34
C LEU A 406 27.61 -1.69 19.22
N GLY A 407 27.59 -1.08 18.03
CA GLY A 407 28.52 -1.40 16.95
C GLY A 407 28.34 -2.80 16.37
N SER A 408 27.10 -3.31 16.29
CA SER A 408 26.81 -4.66 15.76
C SER A 408 27.63 -5.78 16.42
N ALA A 409 28.04 -5.60 17.69
CA ALA A 409 28.70 -6.66 18.44
C ALA A 409 27.71 -7.82 18.66
N GLU A 410 28.12 -9.01 18.20
CA GLU A 410 27.42 -10.29 18.37
C GLU A 410 26.91 -10.43 19.80
N SER A 411 25.60 -10.62 19.97
CA SER A 411 25.07 -11.02 21.27
C SER A 411 25.48 -12.47 21.52
N GLU A 412 26.57 -12.68 22.26
CA GLU A 412 27.14 -13.98 22.64
C GLU A 412 26.22 -14.91 23.47
N GLN A 413 24.92 -14.63 23.63
CA GLN A 413 24.05 -15.42 24.49
C GLN A 413 22.63 -15.59 23.94
N SER A 414 22.45 -16.51 22.99
CA SER A 414 21.24 -17.35 22.97
C SER A 414 21.50 -18.65 22.20
N GLN A 415 21.99 -19.67 22.90
CA GLN A 415 22.09 -21.03 22.38
C GLN A 415 20.69 -21.62 22.10
N ASP A 416 20.53 -22.17 20.89
CA ASP A 416 19.70 -23.33 20.52
C ASP A 416 18.17 -23.34 20.76
N LEU A 417 17.49 -22.19 20.89
CA LEU A 417 16.03 -22.17 21.11
C LEU A 417 15.17 -21.76 19.90
N PHE A 418 15.78 -21.45 18.75
CA PHE A 418 15.08 -20.95 17.56
C PHE A 418 15.52 -21.70 16.28
N ASP A 419 14.60 -21.94 15.34
CA ASP A 419 14.93 -22.37 13.96
C ASP A 419 15.49 -21.14 13.20
N ASP A 420 16.61 -20.60 13.71
CA ASP A 420 17.28 -19.35 13.32
C ASP A 420 18.01 -19.52 11.98
N ILE A 421 17.24 -19.63 10.89
CA ILE A 421 17.80 -19.69 9.54
C ILE A 421 18.43 -18.34 9.19
N ASP A 422 19.76 -18.25 9.30
CA ASP A 422 20.60 -17.09 8.98
C ASP A 422 20.08 -15.75 9.51
N ARG A 423 19.76 -15.73 10.82
CA ARG A 423 19.21 -14.58 11.54
C ARG A 423 20.06 -13.31 11.38
N ASP A 424 21.39 -13.43 11.42
CA ASP A 424 22.32 -12.31 11.27
C ASP A 424 22.16 -11.61 9.91
N PHE A 425 22.04 -12.38 8.83
CA PHE A 425 21.78 -11.84 7.50
C PHE A 425 20.45 -11.06 7.45
N GLN A 426 19.39 -11.61 8.04
CA GLN A 426 18.08 -10.95 8.07
C GLN A 426 18.13 -9.62 8.85
N LEU A 427 18.83 -9.60 9.99
CA LEU A 427 19.03 -8.37 10.76
C LEU A 427 19.81 -7.31 9.98
N LYS A 428 20.85 -7.71 9.24
CA LYS A 428 21.59 -6.80 8.36
C LYS A 428 20.74 -6.27 7.23
N GLN A 429 19.85 -7.07 6.64
CA GLN A 429 18.91 -6.57 5.62
C GLN A 429 17.94 -5.53 6.18
N LEU A 430 17.43 -5.72 7.40
CA LEU A 430 16.62 -4.70 8.07
C LEU A 430 17.42 -3.42 8.38
N LEU A 431 18.69 -3.54 8.75
CA LEU A 431 19.57 -2.38 8.94
C LEU A 431 19.90 -1.66 7.62
N ASN A 432 20.02 -2.41 6.52
CA ASN A 432 20.18 -1.83 5.18
C ASN A 432 18.91 -1.08 4.76
N LEU A 433 17.71 -1.64 4.97
CA LEU A 433 16.44 -0.92 4.76
C LEU A 433 16.32 0.34 5.62
N TYR A 434 16.78 0.28 6.87
CA TYR A 434 16.85 1.46 7.74
C TYR A 434 17.82 2.52 7.21
N THR A 435 19.00 2.10 6.75
CA THR A 435 20.01 3.00 6.16
C THR A 435 19.50 3.61 4.86
N LEU A 436 18.76 2.86 4.04
CA LEU A 436 18.12 3.36 2.83
C LEU A 436 17.06 4.43 3.17
N SER A 437 16.22 4.19 4.18
CA SER A 437 15.23 5.16 4.67
C SER A 437 15.88 6.46 5.17
N GLN A 438 16.98 6.34 5.91
CA GLN A 438 17.75 7.51 6.36
C GLN A 438 18.36 8.29 5.18
N THR A 439 18.87 7.57 4.17
CA THR A 439 19.44 8.18 2.96
C THR A 439 18.38 8.95 2.17
N LEU A 440 17.20 8.36 1.98
CA LEU A 440 16.04 9.00 1.34
C LEU A 440 15.58 10.25 2.11
N ASN A 441 15.46 10.17 3.43
CA ASN A 441 15.07 11.31 4.26
C ASN A 441 16.11 12.44 4.22
N SER A 442 17.41 12.10 4.21
CA SER A 442 18.48 13.07 4.03
C SER A 442 18.40 13.75 2.66
N PHE A 443 18.19 12.97 1.60
CA PHE A 443 17.99 13.51 0.25
C PHE A 443 16.78 14.45 0.16
N LEU A 444 15.63 14.03 0.70
CA LEU A 444 14.41 14.85 0.74
C LEU A 444 14.67 16.21 1.39
N ARG A 445 15.26 16.20 2.59
CA ARG A 445 15.45 17.42 3.40
C ARG A 445 16.56 18.32 2.90
N LYS A 446 17.70 17.74 2.51
CA LYS A 446 18.92 18.49 2.20
C LYS A 446 19.04 18.84 0.71
N THR A 447 18.45 18.04 -0.17
CA THR A 447 18.58 18.22 -1.62
C THR A 447 17.27 18.66 -2.24
N LEU A 448 16.21 17.84 -2.13
CA LEU A 448 14.98 18.07 -2.87
C LEU A 448 14.24 19.33 -2.39
N GLN A 449 14.05 19.49 -1.08
CA GLN A 449 13.39 20.66 -0.51
C GLN A 449 14.12 21.97 -0.84
N GLU A 450 15.46 21.94 -0.89
CA GLU A 450 16.26 23.12 -1.23
C GLU A 450 16.14 23.48 -2.71
N LEU A 451 16.17 22.50 -3.63
CA LEU A 451 15.93 22.74 -5.06
C LEU A 451 14.52 23.27 -5.34
N ILE A 452 13.51 22.71 -4.65
CA ILE A 452 12.12 23.18 -4.75
C ILE A 452 12.02 24.62 -4.28
N LYS A 453 12.63 24.95 -3.13
CA LYS A 453 12.65 26.31 -2.60
C LYS A 453 13.29 27.29 -3.59
N GLN A 454 14.45 26.94 -4.16
CA GLN A 454 15.13 27.76 -5.16
C GLN A 454 14.27 27.98 -6.43
N SER A 455 13.59 26.94 -6.92
CA SER A 455 12.66 27.07 -8.06
C SER A 455 11.49 27.99 -7.72
N LEU A 456 10.86 27.84 -6.55
CA LEU A 456 9.74 28.69 -6.11
C LEU A 456 10.16 30.17 -5.97
N GLU A 457 11.30 30.43 -5.31
CA GLU A 457 11.84 31.78 -5.15
C GLU A 457 12.13 32.44 -6.50
N LYS A 458 12.71 31.68 -7.44
CA LYS A 458 12.98 32.16 -8.79
C LYS A 458 11.69 32.51 -9.54
N HIS A 459 10.69 31.63 -9.55
CA HIS A 459 9.41 31.89 -10.23
C HIS A 459 8.66 33.07 -9.61
N GLN A 460 8.78 33.26 -8.29
CA GLN A 460 8.24 34.43 -7.60
C GLN A 460 8.94 35.72 -8.06
N LEU A 461 10.27 35.73 -8.16
CA LEU A 461 11.04 36.88 -8.66
C LEU A 461 10.72 37.20 -10.13
N ASP A 462 10.65 36.16 -10.96
CA ASP A 462 10.38 36.28 -12.40
C ASP A 462 8.88 36.52 -12.70
N ARG A 463 8.01 36.49 -11.69
CA ARG A 463 6.54 36.61 -11.80
C ARG A 463 5.93 35.60 -12.78
N THR A 464 6.43 34.37 -12.75
CA THR A 464 5.96 33.25 -13.58
C THR A 464 5.37 32.13 -12.71
N LEU A 465 4.65 31.19 -13.33
CA LEU A 465 4.07 30.05 -12.62
C LEU A 465 5.13 28.97 -12.37
N ALA A 466 5.26 28.54 -11.12
CA ALA A 466 6.15 27.44 -10.76
C ALA A 466 5.69 26.09 -11.34
N PRO A 467 6.60 25.16 -11.63
CA PRO A 467 6.28 23.85 -12.19
C PRO A 467 5.76 22.91 -11.09
N LEU A 468 4.57 23.18 -10.59
CA LEU A 468 3.95 22.43 -9.49
C LEU A 468 3.79 20.93 -9.80
N HIS A 469 3.64 20.57 -11.08
CA HIS A 469 3.60 19.17 -11.52
C HIS A 469 4.92 18.45 -11.21
N LEU A 470 6.06 19.08 -11.52
CA LEU A 470 7.40 18.54 -11.29
C LEU A 470 7.67 18.32 -9.80
N ILE A 471 7.35 19.34 -9.00
CA ILE A 471 7.46 19.32 -7.54
C ILE A 471 6.60 18.18 -6.96
N ARG A 472 5.36 18.05 -7.44
CA ARG A 472 4.43 17.00 -7.01
C ARG A 472 4.96 15.62 -7.35
N SER A 473 5.46 15.40 -8.57
CA SER A 473 6.05 14.13 -8.97
C SER A 473 7.20 13.72 -8.05
N CYS A 474 8.13 14.63 -7.73
CA CYS A 474 9.24 14.31 -6.82
C CYS A 474 8.75 13.87 -5.43
N PHE A 475 7.74 14.53 -4.86
CA PHE A 475 7.17 14.10 -3.57
C PHE A 475 6.46 12.75 -3.67
N GLN A 476 5.80 12.45 -4.80
CA GLN A 476 5.16 11.16 -5.04
C GLN A 476 6.19 10.03 -5.11
N HIS A 477 7.34 10.24 -5.78
CA HIS A 477 8.43 9.25 -5.81
C HIS A 477 9.05 9.03 -4.43
N VAL A 478 9.29 10.09 -3.64
CA VAL A 478 9.80 9.92 -2.26
C VAL A 478 8.82 9.14 -1.39
N ALA A 479 7.51 9.39 -1.53
CA ALA A 479 6.50 8.63 -0.79
C ALA A 479 6.47 7.16 -1.24
N ALA A 480 6.50 6.91 -2.56
CA ALA A 480 6.57 5.58 -3.15
C ALA A 480 7.79 4.78 -2.67
N ASP A 481 8.97 5.40 -2.60
CA ASP A 481 10.19 4.74 -2.13
C ASP A 481 10.07 4.35 -0.65
N HIS A 482 9.43 5.19 0.18
CA HIS A 482 9.13 4.83 1.55
C HIS A 482 8.12 3.67 1.65
N GLU A 483 7.12 3.62 0.77
CA GLU A 483 6.16 2.51 0.69
C GLU A 483 6.86 1.20 0.30
N ILE A 484 7.81 1.24 -0.65
CA ILE A 484 8.64 0.08 -1.02
C ILE A 484 9.47 -0.39 0.18
N ILE A 485 10.10 0.53 0.93
CA ILE A 485 10.85 0.19 2.15
C ILE A 485 9.91 -0.44 3.19
N GLN A 486 8.70 0.10 3.38
CA GLN A 486 7.72 -0.46 4.30
C GLN A 486 7.29 -1.86 3.88
N GLN A 487 6.98 -2.04 2.60
CA GLN A 487 6.58 -3.33 2.02
C GLN A 487 7.70 -4.37 2.20
N ALA A 488 8.93 -4.05 1.82
CA ALA A 488 10.10 -4.91 2.01
C ALA A 488 10.33 -5.27 3.49
N THR A 489 10.01 -4.36 4.42
CA THR A 489 10.11 -4.58 5.86
C THR A 489 9.00 -5.50 6.38
N ILE A 490 7.74 -5.25 6.01
CA ILE A 490 6.58 -6.08 6.42
C ILE A 490 6.78 -7.53 6.00
N GLN A 491 7.21 -7.74 4.76
CA GLN A 491 7.38 -9.07 4.20
C GLN A 491 8.52 -9.87 4.87
N ARG A 492 9.41 -9.21 5.61
CA ARG A 492 10.50 -9.83 6.37
C ARG A 492 10.16 -10.09 7.85
N ARG A 493 8.93 -9.80 8.29
CA ARG A 493 8.53 -10.00 9.68
C ARG A 493 8.42 -11.47 10.05
N TRP A 494 8.74 -11.75 11.31
CA TRP A 494 8.60 -13.07 11.92
C TRP A 494 7.20 -13.22 12.52
N ASN A 495 6.66 -14.42 12.41
CA ASN A 495 5.38 -14.77 13.02
C ASN A 495 5.59 -15.09 14.50
N LYS A 496 4.52 -14.96 15.29
CA LYS A 496 4.52 -15.26 16.72
C LYS A 496 3.64 -16.48 17.00
N HIS A 497 4.19 -17.49 17.66
CA HIS A 497 3.46 -18.63 18.18
C HIS A 497 2.55 -18.22 19.36
N LEU A 498 1.56 -19.07 19.66
CA LEU A 498 0.65 -18.89 20.80
C LEU A 498 1.39 -18.83 22.15
N ASP A 499 2.54 -19.47 22.26
CA ASP A 499 3.41 -19.47 23.45
C ASP A 499 4.34 -18.24 23.54
N GLY A 500 4.24 -17.33 22.56
CA GLY A 500 5.00 -16.10 22.50
C GLY A 500 6.33 -16.18 21.78
N ARG A 501 6.77 -17.36 21.31
CA ARG A 501 8.02 -17.52 20.55
C ARG A 501 7.87 -17.01 19.12
N PHE A 502 8.92 -16.40 18.58
CA PHE A 502 8.95 -15.96 17.18
C PHE A 502 9.54 -17.04 16.27
N TYR A 503 9.04 -17.12 15.04
CA TYR A 503 9.56 -17.98 13.98
C TYR A 503 9.52 -17.26 12.64
N ILE A 504 10.47 -17.56 11.75
CA ILE A 504 10.53 -16.99 10.41
C ILE A 504 9.25 -17.32 9.62
N SER A 505 8.64 -16.33 8.98
CA SER A 505 7.51 -16.57 8.06
C SER A 505 8.00 -17.19 6.75
N GLU A 506 7.15 -17.94 6.05
CA GLU A 506 7.51 -18.49 4.73
C GLU A 506 7.89 -17.36 3.74
N GLN A 507 7.20 -16.23 3.80
CA GLN A 507 7.54 -15.04 3.00
C GLN A 507 8.93 -14.48 3.34
N ALA A 508 9.28 -14.37 4.62
CA ALA A 508 10.61 -13.91 5.04
C ALA A 508 11.72 -14.91 4.63
N LEU A 509 11.44 -16.21 4.68
CA LEU A 509 12.34 -17.26 4.20
C LEU A 509 12.56 -17.16 2.69
N GLU A 510 11.51 -16.91 1.92
CA GLU A 510 11.59 -16.72 0.48
C GLU A 510 12.41 -15.47 0.11
N LEU A 511 12.21 -14.35 0.82
CA LEU A 511 13.00 -13.13 0.63
C LEU A 511 14.47 -13.32 1.02
N LEU A 512 14.74 -14.09 2.07
CA LEU A 512 16.11 -14.47 2.44
C LEU A 512 16.80 -15.21 1.28
N ILE A 513 16.09 -16.13 0.62
CA ILE A 513 16.59 -16.85 -0.55
C ILE A 513 16.82 -15.87 -1.71
N MET A 514 15.84 -15.01 -2.01
CA MET A 514 15.92 -14.03 -3.10
C MET A 514 17.07 -13.04 -2.92
N ASP A 515 17.27 -12.49 -1.72
CA ASP A 515 18.38 -11.60 -1.40
C ASP A 515 19.73 -12.29 -1.66
N LYS A 516 19.87 -13.55 -1.24
CA LYS A 516 21.10 -14.33 -1.48
C LYS A 516 21.33 -14.62 -2.95
N LEU A 517 20.27 -14.92 -3.70
CA LEU A 517 20.35 -15.11 -5.14
C LEU A 517 20.78 -13.81 -5.84
N ALA A 518 20.23 -12.68 -5.42
CA ALA A 518 20.54 -11.37 -5.99
C ALA A 518 21.99 -10.95 -5.71
N ILE A 519 22.47 -11.11 -4.48
CA ILE A 519 23.89 -10.86 -4.11
C ILE A 519 24.83 -11.70 -4.97
N LYS A 520 24.50 -12.98 -5.15
CA LYS A 520 25.30 -13.88 -5.97
C LYS A 520 25.26 -13.52 -7.45
N ALA A 521 24.11 -13.06 -7.94
CA ALA A 521 23.96 -12.68 -9.33
C ALA A 521 24.72 -11.38 -9.67
N ILE A 522 24.91 -10.45 -8.72
CA ILE A 522 25.71 -9.24 -8.95
C ILE A 522 27.21 -9.44 -8.72
N ALA A 523 27.60 -10.37 -7.85
CA ALA A 523 29.00 -10.53 -7.40
C ALA A 523 30.07 -10.52 -8.52
N PRO A 524 29.91 -11.20 -9.67
CA PRO A 524 30.93 -11.23 -10.72
C PRO A 524 31.19 -9.86 -11.38
N PHE A 525 30.20 -8.96 -11.30
CA PHE A 525 30.16 -7.67 -12.00
C PHE A 525 30.06 -6.46 -11.06
N GLN A 526 30.01 -6.67 -9.74
CA GLN A 526 29.89 -5.59 -8.74
C GLN A 526 30.96 -4.50 -8.91
N HIS A 527 32.15 -4.87 -9.36
CA HIS A 527 33.25 -3.95 -9.63
C HIS A 527 33.03 -2.98 -10.79
N LEU A 528 32.01 -3.20 -11.62
CA LEU A 528 31.59 -2.27 -12.68
C LEU A 528 30.70 -1.15 -12.15
N LEU A 529 30.05 -1.34 -11.00
CA LEU A 529 29.06 -0.41 -10.45
C LEU A 529 29.64 0.61 -9.47
N SER A 530 30.68 0.21 -8.72
CA SER A 530 31.30 1.04 -7.69
C SER A 530 32.81 0.88 -7.73
N GLU A 531 33.54 2.01 -7.65
CA GLU A 531 34.99 2.01 -7.42
C GLU A 531 35.33 1.42 -6.04
N ASP A 532 34.39 1.55 -5.09
CA ASP A 532 34.44 0.97 -3.76
C ASP A 532 33.70 -0.38 -3.77
N GLN A 533 34.45 -1.46 -4.06
CA GLN A 533 33.91 -2.80 -4.31
C GLN A 533 33.19 -3.43 -3.11
N ASP A 534 33.24 -2.83 -1.92
CA ASP A 534 32.75 -3.41 -0.67
C ASP A 534 31.43 -2.79 -0.14
N HIS A 535 30.74 -1.98 -0.95
CA HIS A 535 29.62 -1.16 -0.47
C HIS A 535 28.34 -1.23 -1.33
N LEU A 536 27.94 -2.41 -1.80
CA LEU A 536 26.66 -2.56 -2.51
C LEU A 536 25.69 -3.43 -1.72
N ALA A 537 24.57 -2.85 -1.26
CA ALA A 537 23.48 -3.59 -0.62
C ALA A 537 22.41 -3.93 -1.66
N VAL A 538 22.05 -5.21 -1.75
CA VAL A 538 20.96 -5.68 -2.62
C VAL A 538 19.78 -6.09 -1.75
N ILE A 539 18.60 -5.54 -2.06
CA ILE A 539 17.36 -5.75 -1.33
C ILE A 539 16.30 -6.20 -2.33
N THR A 540 15.72 -7.38 -2.08
CA THR A 540 14.58 -7.87 -2.84
C THR A 540 13.27 -7.62 -2.10
N TYR A 541 12.15 -7.52 -2.81
CA TYR A 541 10.82 -7.51 -2.21
C TYR A 541 9.80 -8.10 -3.19
N LEU A 542 8.69 -8.59 -2.67
CA LEU A 542 7.59 -9.04 -3.51
C LEU A 542 6.75 -7.81 -3.91
N SER A 543 6.29 -7.76 -5.15
CA SER A 543 5.63 -6.62 -5.78
C SER A 543 4.65 -7.11 -6.85
N GLU A 544 3.82 -6.24 -7.42
CA GLU A 544 2.83 -6.66 -8.44
C GLU A 544 3.51 -7.19 -9.72
N LYS A 545 4.60 -6.55 -10.14
CA LYS A 545 5.36 -6.88 -11.35
C LYS A 545 6.84 -7.01 -11.03
N THR A 546 7.54 -7.88 -11.72
CA THR A 546 9.01 -7.92 -11.61
C THR A 546 9.61 -6.67 -12.23
N HIS A 547 10.51 -6.00 -11.51
CA HIS A 547 11.18 -4.79 -11.95
C HIS A 547 12.41 -4.48 -11.09
N ILE A 548 13.33 -3.72 -11.66
CA ILE A 548 14.35 -3.00 -10.93
C ILE A 548 13.86 -1.60 -10.53
N HIS A 549 14.09 -1.25 -9.27
CA HIS A 549 13.74 0.06 -8.73
C HIS A 549 14.97 0.97 -8.66
N HIS A 550 14.96 2.08 -9.39
CA HIS A 550 16.10 3.00 -9.49
C HIS A 550 16.07 4.05 -8.38
N LEU A 551 17.24 4.29 -7.77
CA LEU A 551 17.40 5.16 -6.60
C LEU A 551 18.44 6.26 -6.87
N PRO A 552 18.05 7.46 -7.35
CA PRO A 552 19.01 8.51 -7.70
C PRO A 552 19.82 9.04 -6.52
N TYR A 553 19.34 8.82 -5.30
CA TYR A 553 19.94 9.29 -4.05
C TYR A 553 20.75 8.21 -3.32
N ALA A 554 20.78 6.98 -3.81
CA ALA A 554 21.32 5.83 -3.08
C ALA A 554 21.94 4.79 -4.01
N LYS A 555 23.00 5.19 -4.75
CA LYS A 555 23.72 4.33 -5.72
C LYS A 555 24.34 3.07 -5.12
N GLN A 556 24.52 3.05 -3.81
CA GLN A 556 24.99 1.90 -3.04
C GLN A 556 23.89 0.85 -2.78
N PHE A 557 22.66 1.09 -3.21
CA PHE A 557 21.54 0.17 -3.07
C PHE A 557 21.03 -0.29 -4.45
N ILE A 558 20.82 -1.60 -4.58
CA ILE A 558 20.03 -2.19 -5.66
C ILE A 558 18.74 -2.73 -5.04
N VAL A 559 17.59 -2.28 -5.54
CA VAL A 559 16.28 -2.71 -5.07
C VAL A 559 15.55 -3.43 -6.20
N ILE A 560 15.13 -4.67 -5.95
CA ILE A 560 14.51 -5.54 -6.95
C ILE A 560 13.12 -5.96 -6.46
N GLY A 561 12.08 -5.57 -7.19
CA GLY A 561 10.73 -6.05 -7.02
C GLY A 561 10.51 -7.31 -7.84
N LEU A 562 9.96 -8.37 -7.24
CA LEU A 562 9.60 -9.61 -7.93
C LEU A 562 8.09 -9.83 -7.85
N SER A 563 7.46 -10.29 -8.92
CA SER A 563 6.00 -10.44 -8.96
C SER A 563 5.46 -11.39 -7.87
N TYR A 564 4.26 -11.10 -7.37
CA TYR A 564 3.48 -12.01 -6.52
C TYR A 564 2.92 -13.20 -7.27
N ASP A 565 2.87 -13.16 -8.60
CA ASP A 565 2.20 -14.13 -9.48
C ASP A 565 2.98 -15.46 -9.64
N ARG A 566 3.58 -15.93 -8.54
CA ARG A 566 4.18 -17.26 -8.45
C ARG A 566 3.10 -18.35 -8.51
N VAL A 567 2.59 -18.65 -9.70
CA VAL A 567 1.57 -19.69 -9.89
C VAL A 567 2.22 -21.01 -10.32
N PRO A 568 2.32 -22.02 -9.44
CA PRO A 568 2.20 -23.40 -9.86
C PRO A 568 0.71 -23.82 -9.92
N PRO A 569 0.36 -24.71 -10.85
CA PRO A 569 -1.03 -24.96 -11.24
C PRO A 569 -1.88 -25.74 -10.21
N ALA A 570 -3.21 -25.54 -10.26
CA ALA A 570 -4.24 -26.11 -9.35
C ALA A 570 -4.36 -27.65 -9.32
N ALA A 571 -3.72 -28.32 -10.26
CA ALA A 571 -3.25 -29.68 -10.21
C ALA A 571 -2.11 -29.72 -11.24
N SER A 572 -1.34 -30.79 -11.35
CA SER A 572 -0.73 -31.15 -12.64
C SER A 572 -1.82 -31.10 -13.73
N LEU A 573 -1.94 -29.97 -14.46
CA LEU A 573 -3.29 -29.49 -14.76
C LEU A 573 -4.07 -30.42 -15.68
N PHE A 574 -3.43 -31.17 -16.58
CA PHE A 574 -4.01 -32.38 -17.19
C PHE A 574 -2.88 -33.37 -17.55
N ASP A 575 -3.09 -34.63 -17.17
CA ASP A 575 -2.19 -35.80 -17.19
C ASP A 575 -1.31 -36.03 -18.44
N GLY A 576 -0.14 -36.67 -18.23
CA GLY A 576 0.40 -37.60 -19.23
C GLY A 576 1.84 -37.47 -19.73
N THR A 577 2.74 -36.80 -19.00
CA THR A 577 4.22 -36.82 -19.12
C THR A 577 4.91 -36.20 -20.36
N THR A 578 5.51 -35.02 -20.15
CA THR A 578 6.80 -34.47 -20.64
C THR A 578 6.83 -32.97 -20.26
N PHE A 579 7.93 -32.30 -19.87
CA PHE A 579 9.30 -32.68 -19.52
C PHE A 579 9.55 -32.10 -18.10
N ILE A 580 9.25 -32.93 -17.09
CA ILE A 580 9.77 -33.01 -15.69
C ILE A 580 9.83 -31.67 -14.94
N GLY A 581 9.20 -31.42 -13.79
CA GLY A 581 8.53 -32.26 -12.79
C GLY A 581 7.79 -31.35 -11.79
N LYS A 582 6.93 -31.94 -10.96
CA LYS A 582 5.96 -31.24 -10.11
C LYS A 582 6.68 -30.38 -9.04
N ASN A 583 6.68 -29.05 -9.22
CA ASN A 583 6.77 -27.96 -8.22
C ASN A 583 7.30 -26.68 -8.89
N PHE A 584 6.46 -25.92 -9.62
CA PHE A 584 6.88 -24.69 -10.33
C PHE A 584 6.47 -23.36 -9.67
N PRO A 585 7.08 -22.96 -8.53
CA PRO A 585 7.14 -21.56 -8.10
C PRO A 585 8.55 -20.94 -8.19
N ALA A 586 9.57 -21.70 -8.61
CA ALA A 586 10.97 -21.27 -8.54
C ALA A 586 11.50 -20.57 -9.81
N SER A 587 10.86 -20.74 -10.98
CA SER A 587 11.34 -20.18 -12.26
C SER A 587 11.48 -18.65 -12.21
N GLU A 588 10.54 -17.97 -11.57
CA GLU A 588 10.58 -16.51 -11.41
C GLU A 588 11.81 -16.00 -10.64
N LEU A 589 12.48 -16.85 -9.86
CA LEU A 589 13.75 -16.48 -9.22
C LEU A 589 14.86 -16.20 -10.25
N MET A 590 14.76 -16.76 -11.46
CA MET A 590 15.71 -16.47 -12.54
C MET A 590 15.42 -15.15 -13.26
N ALA A 591 14.36 -14.43 -12.88
CA ALA A 591 14.21 -13.02 -13.26
C ALA A 591 15.20 -12.13 -12.50
N ILE A 592 15.69 -12.55 -11.33
CA ILE A 592 16.66 -11.76 -10.53
C ILE A 592 17.94 -11.43 -11.33
N PRO A 593 18.64 -12.38 -11.98
CA PRO A 593 19.75 -12.05 -12.87
C PRO A 593 19.39 -11.08 -13.99
N HIS A 594 18.19 -11.18 -14.57
CA HIS A 594 17.73 -10.29 -15.64
C HIS A 594 17.56 -8.85 -15.11
N GLU A 595 16.90 -8.66 -13.97
CA GLU A 595 16.75 -7.34 -13.33
C GLU A 595 18.10 -6.71 -12.94
N ILE A 596 19.05 -7.52 -12.48
CA ILE A 596 20.42 -7.07 -12.22
C ILE A 596 21.11 -6.65 -13.53
N GLY A 597 20.83 -7.35 -14.62
CA GLY A 597 21.25 -6.98 -15.97
C GLY A 597 20.88 -5.55 -16.32
N HIS A 598 19.64 -5.12 -16.07
CA HIS A 598 19.22 -3.73 -16.26
C HIS A 598 20.05 -2.76 -15.42
N HIS A 599 20.31 -3.09 -14.15
CA HIS A 599 21.15 -2.24 -13.30
C HIS A 599 22.56 -2.07 -13.87
N VAL A 600 23.17 -3.20 -14.28
CA VAL A 600 24.53 -3.22 -14.81
C VAL A 600 24.60 -2.52 -16.15
N TYR A 601 23.57 -2.63 -16.98
CA TYR A 601 23.46 -1.86 -18.21
C TYR A 601 23.52 -0.37 -17.92
N GLN A 602 22.61 0.14 -17.08
CA GLN A 602 22.45 1.57 -16.83
C GLN A 602 23.64 2.19 -16.08
N HIS A 603 24.28 1.44 -15.17
CA HIS A 603 25.24 2.01 -14.23
C HIS A 603 26.66 1.42 -14.33
N GLY A 604 26.83 0.30 -15.03
CA GLY A 604 28.11 -0.35 -15.20
C GLY A 604 29.09 0.49 -16.03
N LYS A 605 30.31 0.65 -15.52
CA LYS A 605 31.40 1.33 -16.20
C LYS A 605 32.53 0.36 -16.49
N LEU A 606 32.95 0.33 -17.75
CA LEU A 606 34.12 -0.43 -18.17
C LEU A 606 35.42 0.27 -17.76
N LYS A 607 36.55 -0.42 -17.94
CA LYS A 607 37.90 0.11 -17.61
C LYS A 607 38.26 1.40 -18.36
N ASP A 608 37.69 1.61 -19.54
CA ASP A 608 37.88 2.83 -20.34
C ASP A 608 36.89 3.94 -19.97
N GLY A 609 36.05 3.73 -18.96
CA GLY A 609 35.06 4.68 -18.45
C GLY A 609 33.73 4.70 -19.20
N LYS A 610 33.59 3.94 -20.30
CA LYS A 610 32.34 3.87 -21.07
C LYS A 610 31.26 3.10 -20.32
N THR A 611 30.01 3.53 -20.50
CA THR A 611 28.81 2.81 -20.03
C THR A 611 28.23 1.94 -21.13
N PHE A 612 27.40 0.95 -20.77
CA PHE A 612 26.74 0.11 -21.78
C PHE A 612 25.76 0.89 -22.68
N PRO A 613 24.96 1.86 -22.20
CA PRO A 613 24.20 2.75 -23.07
C PRO A 613 25.04 3.45 -24.15
N GLN A 614 26.27 3.88 -23.81
CA GLN A 614 27.18 4.48 -24.79
C GLN A 614 27.72 3.47 -25.80
N ILE A 615 27.91 2.21 -25.39
CA ILE A 615 28.31 1.12 -26.29
C ILE A 615 27.15 0.80 -27.24
N THR A 616 25.91 0.84 -26.76
CA THR A 616 24.70 0.56 -27.54
C THR A 616 24.54 1.51 -28.74
N GLU A 617 24.99 2.77 -28.65
CA GLU A 617 24.91 3.76 -29.73
C GLU A 617 25.50 3.25 -31.07
N GLN A 618 26.47 2.34 -31.04
CA GLN A 618 27.04 1.75 -32.26
C GLN A 618 26.05 0.89 -33.06
N PHE A 619 24.94 0.49 -32.45
CA PHE A 619 23.89 -0.32 -33.06
C PHE A 619 22.68 0.50 -33.52
N GLN A 620 22.75 1.84 -33.53
CA GLN A 620 21.63 2.71 -33.90
C GLN A 620 20.98 2.39 -35.27
N ASP A 621 21.77 1.86 -36.21
CA ASP A 621 21.30 1.47 -37.56
C ASP A 621 20.70 0.06 -37.59
N ASN A 622 20.76 -0.69 -36.48
CA ASN A 622 20.17 -2.02 -36.37
C ASN A 622 18.65 -1.88 -36.15
N PRO A 623 17.81 -2.62 -36.90
CA PRO A 623 16.35 -2.57 -36.73
C PRO A 623 15.87 -3.00 -35.33
N TYR A 624 16.73 -3.63 -34.52
CA TYR A 624 16.42 -4.07 -33.16
C TYR A 624 17.19 -3.26 -32.10
N TYR A 625 17.63 -2.04 -32.43
CA TYR A 625 18.33 -1.13 -31.50
C TYR A 625 17.57 -0.90 -30.19
N GLN A 626 16.24 -0.78 -30.26
CA GLN A 626 15.40 -0.55 -29.08
C GLN A 626 15.44 -1.74 -28.09
N TRP A 627 15.73 -2.95 -28.57
CA TRP A 627 15.83 -4.15 -27.72
C TRP A 627 17.19 -4.31 -27.05
N CYS A 628 18.16 -3.41 -27.26
CA CYS A 628 19.54 -3.61 -26.80
C CYS A 628 19.65 -3.77 -25.28
N GLU A 629 18.89 -3.01 -24.50
CA GLU A 629 18.88 -3.14 -23.04
C GLU A 629 18.32 -4.50 -22.59
N GLU A 630 17.19 -4.92 -23.14
CA GLU A 630 16.60 -6.23 -22.86
C GLU A 630 17.49 -7.40 -23.30
N ILE A 631 18.10 -7.30 -24.48
CA ILE A 631 19.08 -8.28 -24.98
C ILE A 631 20.28 -8.34 -24.03
N PHE A 632 20.74 -7.19 -23.52
CA PHE A 632 21.81 -7.15 -22.54
C PHE A 632 21.40 -7.86 -21.25
N SER A 633 20.22 -7.57 -20.71
CA SER A 633 19.70 -8.16 -19.47
C SER A 633 19.49 -9.67 -19.58
N ASP A 634 18.92 -10.15 -20.69
CA ASP A 634 18.78 -11.58 -21.01
C ASP A 634 20.15 -12.27 -21.13
N LEU A 635 21.11 -11.64 -21.80
CA LEU A 635 22.47 -12.15 -21.93
C LEU A 635 23.19 -12.20 -20.59
N TYR A 636 23.05 -11.17 -19.76
CA TYR A 636 23.56 -11.15 -18.40
C TYR A 636 22.99 -12.34 -17.61
N GLY A 637 21.68 -12.58 -17.74
CA GLY A 637 21.00 -13.75 -17.21
C GLY A 637 21.63 -15.07 -17.67
N CYS A 638 21.93 -15.24 -18.97
CA CYS A 638 22.63 -16.41 -19.50
C CYS A 638 24.08 -16.55 -19.00
N ILE A 639 24.79 -15.45 -18.76
CA ILE A 639 26.17 -15.48 -18.24
C ILE A 639 26.19 -15.92 -16.77
N VAL A 640 25.22 -15.47 -15.98
CA VAL A 640 25.16 -15.68 -14.53
C VAL A 640 24.32 -16.89 -14.12
N ALA A 641 23.33 -17.28 -14.91
CA ALA A 641 22.45 -18.41 -14.62
C ALA A 641 22.42 -19.46 -15.73
N GLY A 642 23.27 -19.32 -16.76
CA GLY A 642 23.44 -20.34 -17.78
C GLY A 642 22.13 -20.73 -18.46
N PRO A 643 21.96 -22.04 -18.75
CA PRO A 643 20.74 -22.57 -19.33
C PRO A 643 19.50 -22.40 -18.43
N LEU A 644 19.66 -22.24 -17.10
CA LEU A 644 18.53 -22.05 -16.19
C LEU A 644 17.75 -20.77 -16.52
N SER A 645 18.44 -19.69 -16.91
CA SER A 645 17.81 -18.44 -17.34
C SER A 645 16.90 -18.66 -18.55
N ALA A 646 17.39 -19.37 -19.57
CA ALA A 646 16.63 -19.63 -20.78
C ALA A 646 15.46 -20.60 -20.57
N LEU A 647 15.66 -21.66 -19.77
CA LEU A 647 14.62 -22.63 -19.41
C LEU A 647 13.52 -21.98 -18.57
N SER A 648 13.91 -21.10 -17.63
CA SER A 648 12.95 -20.34 -16.83
C SER A 648 12.11 -19.39 -17.69
N MET A 649 12.74 -18.65 -18.60
CA MET A 649 12.00 -17.76 -19.51
C MET A 649 11.03 -18.55 -20.39
N GLN A 650 11.43 -19.70 -20.93
CA GLN A 650 10.52 -20.56 -21.67
C GLN A 650 9.33 -21.00 -20.81
N ALA A 651 9.56 -21.38 -19.54
CA ALA A 651 8.48 -21.75 -18.62
C ALA A 651 7.52 -20.57 -18.34
N LEU A 652 8.06 -19.37 -18.13
CA LEU A 652 7.26 -18.14 -17.96
C LEU A 652 6.42 -17.83 -19.20
N LEU A 653 7.01 -17.91 -20.39
CA LEU A 653 6.30 -17.63 -21.64
C LEU A 653 5.24 -18.68 -21.98
N VAL A 654 5.34 -19.89 -21.43
CA VAL A 654 4.28 -20.90 -21.55
C VAL A 654 3.08 -20.58 -20.66
N SER A 655 3.26 -19.82 -19.57
CA SER A 655 2.18 -19.46 -18.63
C SER A 655 1.41 -18.19 -18.99
N ILE A 656 1.92 -17.37 -19.92
CA ILE A 656 1.24 -16.12 -20.34
C ILE A 656 0.03 -16.35 -21.26
N ASP A 657 -0.78 -15.30 -21.42
CA ASP A 657 -1.88 -15.25 -22.40
C ASP A 657 -1.35 -15.43 -23.83
N ARG A 658 -1.78 -16.52 -24.47
CA ARG A 658 -1.38 -16.91 -25.84
C ARG A 658 -1.66 -15.82 -26.87
N GLN A 659 -2.67 -14.98 -26.65
CA GLN A 659 -3.02 -13.88 -27.56
C GLN A 659 -2.02 -12.71 -27.49
N ARG A 660 -1.11 -12.71 -26.52
CA ARG A 660 -0.08 -11.68 -26.33
C ARG A 660 1.30 -12.11 -26.79
N VAL A 661 1.51 -13.40 -27.08
CA VAL A 661 2.84 -13.98 -27.41
C VAL A 661 3.49 -13.33 -28.64
N TRP A 662 2.70 -12.86 -29.60
CA TRP A 662 3.21 -12.22 -30.83
C TRP A 662 3.10 -10.70 -30.82
N LYS A 663 2.52 -10.09 -29.77
CA LYS A 663 2.40 -8.63 -29.69
C LYS A 663 3.78 -8.03 -29.40
N ASP A 664 4.16 -7.08 -30.24
CA ASP A 664 5.31 -6.21 -30.01
C ASP A 664 4.84 -5.03 -29.15
N ASP A 665 5.53 -4.79 -28.04
CA ASP A 665 5.32 -3.61 -27.20
C ASP A 665 6.39 -2.53 -27.45
N GLU A 666 7.20 -2.70 -28.49
CA GLU A 666 8.30 -1.81 -28.94
C GLU A 666 9.47 -1.71 -27.94
N GLU A 667 9.30 -2.21 -26.72
CA GLU A 667 10.30 -2.16 -25.64
C GLU A 667 11.02 -3.51 -25.47
N HIS A 668 10.32 -4.64 -25.66
CA HIS A 668 10.87 -5.97 -25.43
C HIS A 668 11.01 -6.79 -26.72
N PRO A 669 11.99 -7.72 -26.79
CA PRO A 669 11.96 -8.78 -27.78
C PRO A 669 10.61 -9.50 -27.71
N THR A 670 9.92 -9.57 -28.84
CA THR A 670 8.60 -10.21 -28.91
C THR A 670 8.64 -11.57 -28.21
N PRO A 671 7.69 -11.91 -27.33
CA PRO A 671 7.75 -13.16 -26.55
C PRO A 671 7.94 -14.41 -27.43
N LEU A 672 7.33 -14.42 -28.62
CA LEU A 672 7.52 -15.45 -29.65
C LEU A 672 8.99 -15.70 -30.03
N LEU A 673 9.80 -14.64 -30.10
CA LEU A 673 11.20 -14.65 -30.54
C LEU A 673 12.19 -14.84 -29.39
N ARG A 674 11.81 -14.45 -28.16
CA ARG A 674 12.70 -14.34 -27.00
C ARG A 674 13.42 -15.66 -26.65
N VAL A 675 12.72 -16.80 -26.69
CA VAL A 675 13.36 -18.11 -26.42
C VAL A 675 14.40 -18.49 -27.47
N PHE A 676 14.16 -18.16 -28.75
CA PHE A 676 15.14 -18.39 -29.82
C PHE A 676 16.35 -17.48 -29.66
N ILE A 677 16.16 -16.24 -29.21
CA ILE A 677 17.24 -15.30 -28.92
C ILE A 677 18.09 -15.79 -27.73
N LEU A 678 17.47 -16.27 -26.65
CA LEU A 678 18.16 -16.86 -25.50
C LEU A 678 18.97 -18.11 -25.88
N ALA A 679 18.39 -19.00 -26.70
CA ALA A 679 19.13 -20.13 -27.25
C ALA A 679 20.34 -19.66 -28.08
N GLU A 680 20.22 -18.55 -28.81
CA GLU A 680 21.35 -17.95 -29.53
C GLU A 680 22.42 -17.39 -28.60
N MET A 681 22.04 -16.72 -27.51
CA MET A 681 22.98 -16.24 -26.49
C MET A 681 23.84 -17.37 -25.93
N LEU A 682 23.22 -18.50 -25.57
CA LEU A 682 23.93 -19.68 -25.09
C LEU A 682 24.90 -20.25 -26.14
N ARG A 683 24.53 -20.23 -27.44
CA ARG A 683 25.47 -20.61 -28.52
C ARG A 683 26.65 -19.66 -28.62
N VAL A 684 26.39 -18.35 -28.59
CA VAL A 684 27.45 -17.34 -28.67
C VAL A 684 28.43 -17.48 -27.51
N LEU A 685 27.95 -17.71 -26.28
CA LEU A 685 28.81 -17.95 -25.12
C LEU A 685 29.69 -19.20 -25.32
N HIS A 686 29.12 -20.27 -25.86
CA HIS A 686 29.87 -21.50 -26.18
C HIS A 686 30.92 -21.28 -27.28
N ASP A 687 30.56 -20.55 -28.34
CA ASP A 687 31.44 -20.26 -29.48
C ASP A 687 32.64 -19.41 -29.04
N LEU A 688 32.40 -18.35 -28.26
CA LEU A 688 33.45 -17.43 -27.79
C LEU A 688 34.50 -18.15 -26.94
N GLU A 689 34.09 -18.97 -25.98
CA GLU A 689 35.05 -19.77 -25.19
C GLU A 689 35.73 -20.88 -26.00
N SER A 690 35.12 -21.34 -27.09
CA SER A 690 35.75 -22.34 -27.97
C SER A 690 36.83 -21.77 -28.88
N THR A 691 36.82 -20.44 -29.10
CA THR A 691 37.84 -19.74 -29.89
C THR A 691 39.07 -19.29 -29.10
N GLU A 692 39.04 -19.33 -27.77
CA GLU A 692 40.22 -19.05 -26.93
C GLU A 692 41.28 -20.15 -27.05
N LYS A 693 42.40 -19.84 -27.72
CA LYS A 693 43.51 -20.79 -27.92
C LYS A 693 44.22 -21.09 -26.60
N GLY A 694 44.14 -22.34 -26.14
CA GLY A 694 44.95 -22.87 -25.03
C GLY A 694 44.19 -23.37 -23.80
N SER A 695 42.86 -23.26 -23.76
CA SER A 695 42.07 -23.85 -22.68
C SER A 695 42.02 -25.38 -22.81
N ASN A 696 42.47 -26.12 -21.79
CA ASN A 696 42.12 -27.53 -21.66
C ASN A 696 40.59 -27.66 -21.68
N GLU A 697 40.05 -28.65 -22.39
CA GLU A 697 38.61 -28.89 -22.52
C GLU A 697 37.90 -29.02 -21.15
N GLY A 698 38.66 -29.42 -20.12
CA GLY A 698 38.24 -29.47 -18.72
C GLY A 698 38.04 -28.12 -18.01
N ASN A 699 38.47 -26.99 -18.58
CA ASN A 699 38.39 -25.64 -17.96
C ASN A 699 37.39 -24.67 -18.63
N LYS A 700 36.68 -25.09 -19.70
CA LYS A 700 35.63 -24.25 -20.30
C LYS A 700 34.46 -24.07 -19.35
N ARG A 701 33.98 -22.83 -19.16
CA ARG A 701 32.88 -22.46 -18.25
C ARG A 701 31.52 -22.65 -18.91
N TYR A 702 31.38 -22.31 -20.19
CA TYR A 702 30.13 -22.33 -20.96
C TYR A 702 30.12 -23.49 -21.98
N ARG A 703 29.66 -24.67 -21.53
CA ARG A 703 29.57 -25.90 -22.34
C ARG A 703 28.13 -26.19 -22.78
N PHE A 704 27.59 -25.32 -23.63
CA PHE A 704 26.18 -25.36 -24.04
C PHE A 704 25.99 -25.92 -25.46
N SER A 705 26.46 -27.14 -25.69
CA SER A 705 26.41 -27.79 -27.01
C SER A 705 25.04 -28.41 -27.36
N LYS A 706 24.21 -28.72 -26.36
CA LYS A 706 22.94 -29.46 -26.53
C LYS A 706 21.71 -28.66 -26.14
N VAL A 707 21.76 -27.89 -25.05
CA VAL A 707 20.57 -27.19 -24.52
C VAL A 707 19.98 -26.18 -25.53
N PRO A 708 20.76 -25.36 -26.26
CA PRO A 708 20.20 -24.44 -27.25
C PRO A 708 19.34 -25.12 -28.32
N LYS A 709 19.77 -26.31 -28.77
CA LYS A 709 19.02 -27.09 -29.75
C LYS A 709 17.70 -27.60 -29.17
N LYS A 710 17.71 -28.06 -27.92
CA LYS A 710 16.49 -28.51 -27.22
C LYS A 710 15.51 -27.37 -27.00
N LEU A 711 15.99 -26.20 -26.59
CA LEU A 711 15.16 -24.99 -26.44
C LEU A 711 14.45 -24.62 -27.74
N ASP A 712 15.17 -24.65 -28.87
CA ASP A 712 14.57 -24.40 -30.18
C ASP A 712 13.49 -25.43 -30.53
N GLU A 713 13.78 -26.72 -30.34
CA GLU A 713 12.85 -27.82 -30.64
C GLU A 713 11.58 -27.75 -29.78
N ASP A 714 11.74 -27.53 -28.47
CA ASP A 714 10.64 -27.46 -27.51
C ASP A 714 9.77 -26.23 -27.71
N TRP A 715 10.40 -25.07 -27.89
CA TRP A 715 9.65 -23.84 -28.09
C TRP A 715 8.84 -23.90 -29.38
N ALA A 716 9.46 -24.38 -30.46
CA ALA A 716 8.75 -24.52 -31.72
C ALA A 716 7.61 -25.57 -31.62
N ALA A 717 7.74 -26.62 -30.80
CA ALA A 717 6.66 -27.57 -30.54
C ALA A 717 5.53 -26.97 -29.67
N VAL A 718 5.85 -26.07 -28.73
CA VAL A 718 4.86 -25.28 -28.00
C VAL A 718 4.07 -24.39 -28.97
N LEU A 719 4.75 -23.65 -29.83
CA LEU A 719 4.13 -22.77 -30.82
C LEU A 719 3.22 -23.56 -31.79
N GLU A 720 3.64 -24.73 -32.28
CA GLU A 720 2.79 -25.60 -33.11
C GLU A 720 1.49 -26.01 -32.40
N ARG A 721 1.56 -26.38 -31.12
CA ARG A 721 0.37 -26.70 -30.31
C ARG A 721 -0.55 -25.51 -30.10
N TRP A 722 -0.03 -24.29 -30.24
CA TRP A 722 -0.82 -23.05 -30.18
C TRP A 722 -1.33 -22.60 -31.54
N GLY A 723 -1.10 -23.38 -32.60
CA GLY A 723 -1.61 -23.11 -33.95
C GLY A 723 -0.66 -22.30 -34.85
N TYR A 724 0.58 -22.05 -34.41
CA TYR A 724 1.58 -21.39 -35.24
C TYR A 724 2.23 -22.40 -36.19
N GLU A 725 2.21 -22.16 -37.50
CA GLU A 725 2.73 -23.12 -38.49
C GLU A 725 4.20 -22.85 -38.81
N ARG A 726 5.04 -23.90 -38.75
CA ARG A 726 6.41 -23.82 -39.28
C ARG A 726 6.38 -23.89 -40.79
N LEU A 727 6.92 -22.87 -41.46
CA LEU A 727 6.97 -22.83 -42.92
C LEU A 727 8.18 -23.58 -43.50
N ASP A 728 9.07 -24.11 -42.65
CA ASP A 728 10.25 -24.86 -43.05
C ASP A 728 10.66 -25.93 -42.02
N LYS A 729 11.13 -27.09 -42.52
CA LYS A 729 11.58 -28.24 -41.72
C LYS A 729 13.06 -28.12 -41.30
N GLY A 730 13.43 -27.00 -40.69
CA GLY A 730 14.80 -26.73 -40.22
C GLY A 730 15.30 -27.70 -39.13
N HIS A 731 16.58 -27.57 -38.75
CA HIS A 731 17.25 -28.36 -37.70
C HIS A 731 16.83 -27.92 -36.27
N GLY A 732 15.54 -28.04 -35.94
CA GLY A 732 14.97 -27.69 -34.64
C GLY A 732 14.32 -26.31 -34.61
N ARG A 733 15.08 -25.24 -34.91
CA ARG A 733 14.57 -23.87 -35.04
C ARG A 733 13.86 -23.66 -36.40
N PRO A 734 12.62 -23.13 -36.44
CA PRO A 734 12.00 -22.71 -37.68
C PRO A 734 12.67 -21.44 -38.22
N ARG A 735 12.93 -21.34 -39.53
CA ARG A 735 13.38 -20.08 -40.14
C ARG A 735 12.23 -19.08 -40.22
N ARG A 736 11.01 -19.56 -40.46
CA ARG A 736 9.80 -18.74 -40.55
C ARG A 736 8.61 -19.39 -39.84
N ILE A 737 7.82 -18.55 -39.17
CA ILE A 737 6.60 -18.94 -38.45
C ILE A 737 5.43 -18.18 -39.05
N TYR A 738 4.33 -18.88 -39.30
CA TYR A 738 3.06 -18.30 -39.70
C TYR A 738 2.16 -18.07 -38.48
N LEU A 739 1.65 -16.85 -38.33
CA LEU A 739 0.78 -16.41 -37.23
C LEU A 739 -0.67 -16.84 -37.49
N PRO A 740 -1.36 -17.46 -36.51
CA PRO A 740 -2.77 -17.83 -36.62
C PRO A 740 -3.72 -16.64 -36.38
N ASP A 741 -3.39 -15.47 -36.94
CA ASP A 741 -4.21 -14.26 -36.83
C ASP A 741 -5.02 -14.05 -38.13
N ASP A 742 -6.33 -14.22 -38.05
CA ASP A 742 -7.25 -14.02 -39.18
C ASP A 742 -7.40 -12.55 -39.58
N THR A 743 -6.98 -11.61 -38.74
CA THR A 743 -7.12 -10.16 -38.95
C THR A 743 -5.91 -9.50 -39.63
N ALA A 744 -4.74 -10.15 -39.62
CA ALA A 744 -3.52 -9.65 -40.26
C ALA A 744 -3.52 -9.82 -41.79
N VAL A 745 -2.84 -8.94 -42.53
CA VAL A 745 -2.63 -9.09 -43.99
C VAL A 745 -1.63 -10.22 -44.24
N GLN A 746 -1.74 -10.97 -45.35
CA GLN A 746 -0.93 -12.19 -45.62
C GLN A 746 0.59 -12.05 -45.41
N LEU A 747 1.19 -10.88 -45.63
CA LEU A 747 2.62 -10.64 -45.43
C LEU A 747 2.99 -10.37 -43.96
N ASP A 748 2.07 -9.80 -43.17
CA ASP A 748 2.26 -9.52 -41.74
C ASP A 748 2.06 -10.78 -40.88
N LYS A 749 1.52 -11.85 -41.48
CA LYS A 749 1.37 -13.17 -40.85
C LYS A 749 2.67 -13.97 -40.77
N ILE A 750 3.78 -13.50 -41.34
CA ILE A 750 5.03 -14.28 -41.39
C ILE A 750 6.11 -13.62 -40.55
N VAL A 751 6.51 -14.28 -39.46
CA VAL A 751 7.67 -13.88 -38.66
C VAL A 751 8.92 -14.60 -39.16
N ASN A 752 9.95 -13.84 -39.56
CA ASN A 752 11.23 -14.38 -40.02
C ASN A 752 12.23 -14.49 -38.85
N VAL A 753 12.15 -15.61 -38.13
CA VAL A 753 12.98 -15.91 -36.95
C VAL A 753 14.47 -15.86 -37.31
N GLU A 754 14.86 -16.46 -38.43
CA GLU A 754 16.27 -16.50 -38.85
C GLU A 754 16.84 -15.09 -39.08
N ARG A 755 16.07 -14.23 -39.76
CA ARG A 755 16.48 -12.83 -40.01
C ARG A 755 16.64 -12.06 -38.70
N VAL A 756 15.73 -12.22 -37.74
CA VAL A 756 15.82 -11.56 -36.42
C VAL A 756 17.08 -12.03 -35.71
N VAL A 757 17.25 -13.34 -35.57
CA VAL A 757 18.42 -13.94 -34.89
C VAL A 757 19.72 -13.47 -35.51
N GLN A 758 19.82 -13.47 -36.85
CA GLN A 758 21.01 -12.99 -37.56
C GLN A 758 21.29 -11.50 -37.32
N ALA A 759 20.25 -10.68 -37.20
CA ALA A 759 20.40 -9.24 -36.96
C ALA A 759 20.79 -8.92 -35.51
N VAL A 760 20.31 -9.69 -34.52
CA VAL A 760 20.67 -9.47 -33.10
C VAL A 760 21.99 -10.15 -32.71
N ARG A 761 22.44 -11.20 -33.42
CA ARG A 761 23.67 -11.94 -33.10
C ARG A 761 24.92 -11.04 -32.95
N PRO A 762 25.18 -10.02 -33.80
CA PRO A 762 26.28 -9.10 -33.60
C PRO A 762 26.20 -8.32 -32.27
N ILE A 763 25.00 -7.90 -31.86
CA ILE A 763 24.76 -7.21 -30.57
C ILE A 763 25.12 -8.16 -29.42
N ILE A 764 24.64 -9.42 -29.50
CA ILE A 764 24.91 -10.46 -28.49
C ILE A 764 26.42 -10.71 -28.36
N ILE A 765 27.14 -10.87 -29.50
CA ILE A 765 28.59 -11.12 -29.50
C ILE A 765 29.35 -9.98 -28.81
N GLU A 766 28.99 -8.73 -29.12
CA GLU A 766 29.67 -7.57 -28.57
C GLU A 766 29.48 -7.47 -27.06
N PHE A 767 28.23 -7.51 -26.59
CA PHE A 767 27.94 -7.47 -25.15
C PHE A 767 28.53 -8.67 -24.42
N ALA A 768 28.49 -9.87 -25.00
CA ALA A 768 29.09 -11.06 -24.41
C ALA A 768 30.60 -10.88 -24.27
N THR A 769 31.26 -10.32 -25.28
CA THR A 769 32.69 -10.04 -25.23
C THR A 769 33.03 -9.05 -24.12
N TYR A 770 32.28 -7.96 -23.97
CA TYR A 770 32.49 -6.99 -22.89
C TYR A 770 32.28 -7.61 -21.50
N LEU A 771 31.17 -8.33 -21.31
CA LEU A 771 30.87 -8.97 -20.03
C LEU A 771 31.91 -10.03 -19.70
N LEU A 772 32.21 -10.98 -20.59
CA LEU A 772 33.19 -12.04 -20.35
C LEU A 772 34.60 -11.50 -20.03
N ASN A 773 35.01 -10.40 -20.65
CA ASN A 773 36.29 -9.73 -20.36
C ASN A 773 36.29 -8.98 -19.01
N ALA A 774 35.12 -8.53 -18.56
CA ALA A 774 34.95 -7.87 -17.27
C ALA A 774 34.80 -8.88 -16.13
N THR A 775 34.28 -10.08 -16.38
CA THR A 775 33.93 -11.03 -15.33
C THR A 775 35.14 -11.43 -14.47
N LYS A 776 35.05 -11.19 -13.15
CA LYS A 776 36.00 -11.71 -12.17
C LYS A 776 35.46 -13.01 -11.56
N MET A 777 35.78 -14.15 -12.16
CA MET A 777 35.49 -15.46 -11.55
C MET A 777 36.78 -16.05 -10.95
N ASP A 778 36.70 -16.60 -9.73
CA ASP A 778 37.80 -17.37 -9.16
C ASP A 778 37.56 -18.87 -9.47
N PRO A 779 38.47 -19.55 -10.19
CA PRO A 779 38.31 -20.96 -10.56
C PRO A 779 38.53 -21.95 -9.39
N SER A 780 38.85 -21.48 -8.18
CA SER A 780 38.95 -22.36 -7.01
C SER A 780 37.57 -22.89 -6.61
N GLY A 781 37.45 -24.22 -6.52
CA GLY A 781 36.18 -24.95 -6.46
C GLY A 781 35.29 -24.68 -5.23
N PRO A 782 34.12 -25.36 -5.14
CA PRO A 782 33.04 -25.08 -4.19
C PRO A 782 33.36 -25.28 -2.69
N ASP A 783 34.59 -25.66 -2.34
CA ASP A 783 35.05 -25.95 -0.98
C ASP A 783 35.69 -24.74 -0.27
N SER A 784 35.68 -23.54 -0.86
CA SER A 784 36.08 -22.32 -0.14
C SER A 784 34.94 -21.85 0.79
N ASP A 785 35.29 -21.36 1.99
CA ASP A 785 34.32 -20.70 2.89
C ASP A 785 33.65 -19.46 2.24
N ASP A 786 34.15 -19.04 1.07
CA ASP A 786 33.67 -17.93 0.24
C ASP A 786 32.93 -18.41 -1.04
N TRP A 787 32.27 -19.56 -0.97
CA TRP A 787 31.61 -20.24 -2.10
C TRP A 787 30.50 -19.40 -2.80
N LEU A 788 30.00 -18.34 -2.16
CA LEU A 788 28.97 -17.45 -2.74
C LEU A 788 29.54 -16.33 -3.63
N LEU A 789 30.83 -16.03 -3.56
CA LEU A 789 31.44 -14.92 -4.32
C LEU A 789 32.29 -15.38 -5.50
N THR A 790 32.67 -16.66 -5.55
CA THR A 790 33.80 -17.11 -6.38
C THR A 790 33.38 -17.98 -7.56
N THR A 791 32.28 -18.75 -7.43
CA THR A 791 31.77 -19.62 -8.50
C THR A 791 30.34 -19.26 -8.88
N ILE A 792 30.04 -19.29 -10.18
CA ILE A 792 28.69 -19.25 -10.71
C ILE A 792 28.21 -20.70 -10.91
N PRO A 793 27.68 -21.39 -9.89
CA PRO A 793 27.29 -22.79 -10.02
C PRO A 793 26.13 -23.00 -11.00
N TRP A 794 25.36 -21.95 -11.30
CA TRP A 794 24.21 -21.99 -12.21
C TRP A 794 24.59 -21.97 -13.68
N SER A 795 25.84 -21.64 -14.00
CA SER A 795 26.33 -21.60 -15.39
C SER A 795 26.93 -22.93 -15.86
N GLN A 796 26.82 -24.01 -15.07
CA GLN A 796 27.41 -25.30 -15.42
C GLN A 796 26.73 -25.90 -16.67
N GLY A 797 27.46 -26.80 -17.36
CA GLY A 797 27.24 -27.19 -18.76
C GLY A 797 25.88 -27.82 -19.10
N ASP A 798 25.78 -28.40 -20.30
CA ASP A 798 24.52 -28.99 -20.80
C ASP A 798 23.84 -29.93 -19.79
N TYR A 799 22.69 -29.50 -19.26
CA TYR A 799 21.79 -30.37 -18.50
C TYR A 799 21.07 -31.28 -19.50
N ASP A 800 21.49 -32.54 -19.62
CA ASP A 800 20.91 -33.50 -20.58
C ASP A 800 19.44 -33.89 -20.27
N LEU A 801 18.85 -33.45 -19.15
CA LEU A 801 17.49 -33.80 -18.73
C LEU A 801 16.87 -32.69 -17.88
N SER A 802 15.54 -32.65 -17.81
CA SER A 802 14.80 -31.74 -16.92
C SER A 802 14.84 -32.16 -15.43
N GLU A 803 15.28 -33.38 -15.09
CA GLU A 803 15.53 -33.80 -13.69
C GLU A 803 16.62 -32.94 -13.00
N PRO A 804 17.86 -32.84 -13.54
CA PRO A 804 18.89 -31.94 -13.01
C PRO A 804 18.44 -30.48 -12.84
N TYR A 805 17.68 -29.94 -13.81
CA TYR A 805 17.10 -28.60 -13.71
C TYR A 805 16.17 -28.49 -12.49
N ASN A 806 15.25 -29.44 -12.31
CA ASN A 806 14.34 -29.41 -11.16
C ASN A 806 15.09 -29.58 -9.85
N ASP A 807 16.08 -30.47 -9.79
CA ASP A 807 16.86 -30.70 -8.58
C ASP A 807 17.61 -29.43 -8.17
N GLU A 808 18.13 -28.68 -9.15
CA GLU A 808 18.79 -27.41 -8.90
C GLU A 808 17.80 -26.32 -8.46
N MET A 809 16.64 -26.19 -9.12
CA MET A 809 15.59 -25.23 -8.75
C MET A 809 14.97 -25.53 -7.36
N VAL A 810 14.76 -26.82 -7.04
CA VAL A 810 14.33 -27.29 -5.72
C VAL A 810 15.43 -27.02 -4.69
N GLY A 811 16.69 -27.23 -5.06
CA GLY A 811 17.86 -26.88 -4.26
C GLY A 811 17.87 -25.40 -3.87
N MET A 812 17.65 -24.49 -4.84
CA MET A 812 17.65 -23.03 -4.62
C MET A 812 16.51 -22.56 -3.72
N THR A 813 15.36 -23.23 -3.75
CA THR A 813 14.19 -22.89 -2.93
C THR A 813 14.16 -23.60 -1.57
N SER A 814 15.15 -24.46 -1.29
CA SER A 814 15.16 -25.26 -0.06
C SER A 814 15.63 -24.46 1.17
N ARG A 815 15.15 -24.88 2.35
CA ARG A 815 15.72 -24.42 3.65
C ARG A 815 17.23 -24.70 3.76
N SER A 816 17.74 -25.70 3.04
CA SER A 816 19.16 -26.01 3.01
C SER A 816 19.97 -24.88 2.36
N PHE A 817 19.46 -24.29 1.27
CA PHE A 817 20.04 -23.12 0.63
C PHE A 817 19.93 -21.89 1.54
N ALA A 818 18.76 -21.66 2.14
CA ALA A 818 18.54 -20.55 3.06
C ALA A 818 19.49 -20.56 4.28
N ARG A 819 19.92 -21.74 4.75
CA ARG A 819 20.87 -21.89 5.88
C ARG A 819 22.32 -21.59 5.51
N LYS A 820 22.69 -21.58 4.24
CA LYS A 820 24.08 -21.33 3.84
C LYS A 820 24.43 -19.86 4.08
N LYS A 821 25.46 -19.59 4.88
CA LYS A 821 25.89 -18.23 5.19
C LYS A 821 26.48 -17.55 3.96
N VAL A 822 26.20 -16.26 3.80
CA VAL A 822 26.87 -15.38 2.83
C VAL A 822 28.17 -14.86 3.42
N ALA A 823 29.29 -15.12 2.75
CA ALA A 823 30.63 -14.78 3.21
C ALA A 823 30.85 -13.26 3.35
N ARG A 824 30.22 -12.45 2.49
CA ARG A 824 30.13 -10.99 2.64
C ARG A 824 28.70 -10.57 2.92
N GLN A 825 28.44 -10.18 4.16
CA GLN A 825 27.20 -9.53 4.55
C GLN A 825 27.49 -8.03 4.68
N ILE A 826 27.04 -7.26 3.69
CA ILE A 826 27.32 -5.82 3.62
C ILE A 826 26.31 -5.10 4.51
N LEU A 827 26.82 -4.42 5.54
CA LEU A 827 26.08 -3.44 6.32
C LEU A 827 26.61 -2.06 5.93
N LEU A 828 25.76 -1.26 5.29
CA LEU A 828 26.14 0.09 4.92
C LEU A 828 26.12 1.00 6.15
N SER A 829 27.22 1.72 6.39
CA SER A 829 27.24 2.77 7.40
C SER A 829 26.47 3.98 6.91
N ILE A 830 25.80 4.70 7.82
CA ILE A 830 25.28 6.04 7.56
C ILE A 830 26.48 6.97 7.33
N LYS A 831 26.90 7.14 6.07
CA LYS A 831 27.84 8.21 5.73
C LYS A 831 27.03 9.51 5.71
N ASN A 832 27.40 10.47 6.55
CA ASN A 832 26.81 11.82 6.56
C ASN A 832 27.24 12.66 5.33
N ASP A 833 28.07 12.10 4.45
CA ASP A 833 28.81 12.78 3.39
C ASP A 833 28.12 12.75 2.02
N HIS A 834 26.87 13.22 1.96
CA HIS A 834 26.40 13.83 0.72
C HIS A 834 26.32 15.34 0.90
N ASP A 835 27.50 15.96 1.05
CA ASP A 835 27.74 17.22 0.37
C ASP A 835 27.78 16.87 -1.13
N LEU A 836 26.61 16.87 -1.77
CA LEU A 836 26.54 16.91 -3.22
C LEU A 836 27.11 18.27 -3.63
N SER A 837 28.42 18.30 -3.82
CA SER A 837 29.15 19.46 -4.30
C SER A 837 28.40 20.08 -5.48
N THR A 838 28.14 21.37 -5.36
CA THR A 838 27.64 22.29 -6.37
C THR A 838 28.46 22.21 -7.66
N SER A 839 28.18 21.20 -8.49
CA SER A 839 28.77 21.09 -9.82
C SER A 839 27.95 21.93 -10.80
N GLY A 840 28.37 23.19 -10.95
CA GLY A 840 27.86 24.15 -11.93
C GLY A 840 26.49 24.74 -11.61
N GLU A 841 26.25 25.98 -12.04
CA GLU A 841 24.96 26.70 -11.98
C GLU A 841 23.88 26.01 -12.85
N MET A 842 23.54 24.76 -12.56
CA MET A 842 22.44 24.10 -13.23
C MET A 842 21.12 24.64 -12.68
N HIS A 843 20.20 25.00 -13.57
CA HIS A 843 18.87 25.46 -13.20
C HIS A 843 18.17 24.45 -12.28
N PRO A 844 17.51 24.87 -11.17
CA PRO A 844 16.93 23.95 -10.19
C PRO A 844 15.93 22.97 -10.83
N GLU A 845 15.14 23.42 -11.81
CA GLU A 845 14.21 22.54 -12.54
C GLU A 845 14.88 21.53 -13.46
N LYS A 846 16.00 21.89 -14.10
CA LYS A 846 16.76 20.93 -14.89
C LYS A 846 17.31 19.83 -13.98
N ARG A 847 17.68 20.20 -12.75
CA ARG A 847 18.14 19.24 -11.75
C ARG A 847 17.00 18.35 -11.22
N LEU A 848 15.81 18.92 -10.97
CA LEU A 848 14.62 18.15 -10.60
C LEU A 848 14.19 17.18 -11.72
N LEU A 849 14.19 17.63 -12.98
CA LEU A 849 13.92 16.80 -14.15
C LEU A 849 14.95 15.68 -14.30
N GLN A 850 16.24 15.99 -14.10
CA GLN A 850 17.29 14.99 -14.11
C GLN A 850 17.03 13.93 -13.04
N TYR A 851 16.68 14.32 -11.81
CA TYR A 851 16.38 13.34 -10.77
C TYR A 851 15.17 12.48 -11.11
N LEU A 852 14.08 13.05 -11.65
CA LEU A 852 12.93 12.26 -12.09
C LEU A 852 13.30 11.29 -13.22
N ALA A 853 14.11 11.72 -14.18
CA ALA A 853 14.62 10.83 -15.23
C ALA A 853 15.49 9.71 -14.66
N GLU A 854 16.32 10.00 -13.65
CA GLU A 854 17.13 8.99 -12.96
C GLU A 854 16.30 8.06 -12.04
N TRP A 855 15.15 8.49 -11.55
CA TRP A 855 14.18 7.65 -10.83
C TRP A 855 13.45 6.67 -11.77
N GLY A 856 13.26 7.06 -13.02
CA GLY A 856 12.50 6.30 -14.01
C GLY A 856 10.98 6.31 -13.75
N ASP A 857 10.23 5.62 -14.60
CA ASP A 857 8.76 5.51 -14.54
C ASP A 857 8.28 4.38 -13.62
N SER A 858 9.20 3.68 -12.94
CA SER A 858 8.95 2.50 -12.11
C SER A 858 8.48 2.83 -10.68
N GLY A 859 7.43 3.66 -10.55
CA GLY A 859 6.70 3.78 -9.29
C GLY A 859 5.84 2.52 -8.99
N PRO A 860 5.40 2.32 -7.73
CA PRO A 860 4.65 1.13 -7.28
C PRO A 860 3.30 0.93 -7.97
N THR A 861 2.81 1.90 -8.74
CA THR A 861 1.57 1.81 -9.53
C THR A 861 1.79 1.60 -11.03
N GLY A 862 3.04 1.45 -11.50
CA GLY A 862 3.40 1.04 -12.86
C GLY A 862 2.40 1.42 -13.95
N SER A 863 2.10 2.72 -14.08
CA SER A 863 1.33 3.21 -15.21
C SER A 863 2.31 3.46 -16.35
N SER A 864 2.61 2.40 -17.11
CA SER A 864 3.25 2.52 -18.41
C SER A 864 2.28 3.23 -19.37
N GLY A 865 2.36 4.56 -19.37
CA GLY A 865 1.83 5.43 -20.40
C GLY A 865 3.01 6.10 -21.08
N GLY A 866 3.69 5.35 -21.95
CA GLY A 866 4.82 5.84 -22.74
C GLY A 866 4.45 7.15 -23.44
N THR A 867 5.12 8.22 -23.03
CA THR A 867 5.28 9.43 -23.85
C THR A 867 6.71 9.91 -23.65
N HIS A 868 7.65 9.29 -24.35
CA HIS A 868 8.91 9.95 -24.65
C HIS A 868 8.60 11.18 -25.51
N ALA A 869 8.76 12.35 -24.90
CA ALA A 869 8.78 13.62 -25.62
C ALA A 869 10.05 13.68 -26.48
N HIS A 870 9.86 13.62 -27.80
CA HIS A 870 10.74 14.24 -28.78
C HIS A 870 10.05 15.49 -29.35
#